data_AF-A0A9J6ZAT4-F1
#
_entry.id   AF-A0A9J6ZAT4-F1
#
_cell.length_a   1.000
_cell.length_b   1.000
_cell.length_c   1.000
_cell.angle_alpha   90.00
_cell.angle_beta   90.00
_cell.angle_gamma   90.00
#
_symmetry.space_group_name_H-M   'P 1'
#
loop_
_entity.id
_entity.type
_entity.pdbx_description
1 polymer ?
#
loop_
_entity_poly.entity_id
_entity_poly.type
_entity_poly.pdbx_seq_one_letter_code
_entity_poly.pdbx_strand_id
1 'polypeptide(L)'
;MNTRKKKKVIVLMVLAALLLSLWAFSPSDSTTQTYVHALGGFDAVTGSTEEDGYATYLNRYSTVDKPSETIRIEGENFSETNGDGFEIVNQFEGLDGQAVVTPEKGNISWNVSIEKAGLYNIKIHYFPLEGKSSSIEREFTINGEVPFKGAEILLFDRIWGNRYEEIQRDDRGNELRPRQVEKPAWQISDFKDRNGYFEDSYSFYLDKGIQTLTLTSLREPMAIDYIELYQNKSLKSYEELENEYEAKGIKVAQDQYMIIQAEDAISKSSPTLFPVSDRSSPTVIPYDVSKIRINTIGGLNWKLPGQWIEWEIDVEEDGLYQIALKQKQNQLRGVYATRSLMIDGEYPFEEMKQIRFKYGRDWNMNVLGEDEQPYLFHLTEGKHRIRMTVSLGDIAPLLQTIESSVLELNEMYRKVLMITSNTPDPFRDYQLEKRIPDMTEVFAEQAEIIQSVADYLEEATGERSDKVAVLHTMVQQLEEMVKYPDRVAKQLKSYKINVGGLGTWILTVREQPLSLDYLIVASPEQELPRADATVLEVVGHELGAFVSSYTEDYDSIGNTGENDKSITVWVTTGRDQAQVLKSLIDDSFTPDTDISVKLRLVPGNILLPATLAGEGPDVAMQLGEDIPVNYAMRDAAADLTEFDDFDEVVTRFRDSGIEPYKYNGGVFALPEQQTFPMLFYRKDILEELELTPPQTWQDIYNMISVLQKHNMEFYLPLETTNANMVPNATYSMLLYQNGGQFYSDDDTKSALDSEISMDAFKKWSQFYTSYKFPLIADFPNRFRTGEMPIGIADYTTYNMLTVMAPEIKGLWEFTLVPGTELADGTVNHEVASHTTAVLMLENSKNKEISWEFMKWWTDKETQVAYGREMEGLMGEAARYPTANIEALEELPWPIEDYNNLESQWKWVRGIPQVPGGYFTGRHLDNAFRKVVNASENPREALSDYILYINDEIEIKRKEFNLPYQSGVKADAN
;
A
#
# COMPACT_ATOMS: atom_id res chain seq x y z
N MET A 1 -40.08 44.31 19.81
CA MET A 1 -38.97 43.74 20.61
C MET A 1 -37.82 43.38 19.65
N ASN A 2 -36.70 44.12 19.71
CA ASN A 2 -35.67 44.21 18.66
C ASN A 2 -35.06 42.87 18.21
N THR A 3 -34.91 42.67 16.90
CA THR A 3 -34.17 41.57 16.24
C THR A 3 -32.72 41.44 16.71
N ARG A 4 -32.09 42.55 17.11
CA ARG A 4 -30.78 42.53 17.82
C ARG A 4 -30.82 41.82 19.18
N LYS A 5 -31.92 41.91 19.93
CA LYS A 5 -32.08 41.17 21.20
C LYS A 5 -32.29 39.67 20.96
N LYS A 6 -33.02 39.29 19.90
CA LYS A 6 -33.17 37.87 19.52
C LYS A 6 -31.85 37.22 19.11
N LYS A 7 -31.02 37.89 18.29
CA LYS A 7 -29.67 37.39 17.94
C LYS A 7 -28.77 37.24 19.17
N LYS A 8 -28.77 38.21 20.09
CA LYS A 8 -27.98 38.11 21.34
C LYS A 8 -28.46 36.97 22.25
N VAL A 9 -29.76 36.73 22.32
CA VAL A 9 -30.34 35.63 23.12
C VAL A 9 -30.06 34.26 22.50
N ILE A 10 -30.05 34.16 21.17
CA ILE A 10 -29.67 32.92 20.46
C ILE A 10 -28.18 32.65 20.66
N VAL A 11 -27.31 33.66 20.52
CA VAL A 11 -25.87 33.51 20.78
C VAL A 11 -25.60 33.12 22.23
N LEU A 12 -26.31 33.70 23.20
CA LEU A 12 -26.22 33.32 24.62
C LEU A 12 -26.73 31.91 24.89
N MET A 13 -27.79 31.46 24.21
CA MET A 13 -28.28 30.08 24.33
C MET A 13 -27.35 29.06 23.69
N VAL A 14 -26.71 29.40 22.56
CA VAL A 14 -25.70 28.55 21.92
C VAL A 14 -24.43 28.47 22.77
N LEU A 15 -23.95 29.60 23.32
CA LEU A 15 -22.85 29.62 24.29
C LEU A 15 -23.17 28.83 25.57
N ALA A 16 -24.41 28.95 26.08
CA ALA A 16 -24.84 28.18 27.25
C ALA A 16 -24.96 26.69 26.94
N ALA A 17 -25.42 26.31 25.74
CA ALA A 17 -25.47 24.92 25.30
C ALA A 17 -24.06 24.33 25.11
N LEU A 18 -23.11 25.10 24.57
CA LEU A 18 -21.69 24.75 24.47
C LEU A 18 -21.04 24.59 25.86
N LEU A 19 -21.32 25.51 26.78
CA LEU A 19 -20.85 25.42 28.18
C LEU A 19 -21.45 24.23 28.93
N LEU A 20 -22.72 23.88 28.66
CA LEU A 20 -23.40 22.73 29.25
C LEU A 20 -22.93 21.40 28.64
N SER A 21 -22.58 21.35 27.35
CA SER A 21 -21.94 20.17 26.76
C SER A 21 -20.53 19.97 27.29
N LEU A 22 -19.77 21.04 27.56
CA LEU A 22 -18.44 20.99 28.17
C LEU A 22 -18.47 20.47 29.63
N TRP A 23 -19.53 20.74 30.39
CA TRP A 23 -19.70 20.19 31.75
C TRP A 23 -20.04 18.69 31.77
N ALA A 24 -20.57 18.14 30.68
CA ALA A 24 -20.86 16.71 30.54
C ALA A 24 -19.62 15.88 30.14
N PHE A 25 -18.55 16.53 29.67
CA PHE A 25 -17.25 15.94 29.36
C PHE A 25 -16.19 16.50 30.31
N SER A 26 -16.35 16.26 31.61
CA SER A 26 -15.23 16.45 32.53
C SER A 26 -14.28 15.25 32.35
N PRO A 27 -13.03 15.42 31.90
CA PRO A 27 -12.04 14.37 32.04
C PRO A 27 -11.82 14.16 33.54
N SER A 28 -11.78 12.91 33.98
CA SER A 28 -11.31 12.60 35.33
C SER A 28 -9.84 12.99 35.42
N ASP A 29 -9.50 13.82 36.41
CA ASP A 29 -8.11 14.07 36.81
C ASP A 29 -7.42 12.73 37.11
N SER A 30 -6.55 12.30 36.21
CA SER A 30 -5.52 11.31 36.50
C SER A 30 -4.22 11.77 35.84
N THR A 31 -3.56 12.77 36.43
CA THR A 31 -2.11 12.92 36.30
C THR A 31 -1.47 11.67 36.89
N THR A 32 -1.23 10.68 36.03
CA THR A 32 -0.43 9.50 36.36
C THR A 32 0.74 9.52 35.40
N GLN A 33 1.93 9.80 35.91
CA GLN A 33 3.17 9.42 35.22
C GLN A 33 3.03 7.91 34.96
N THR A 34 2.88 7.54 33.70
CA THR A 34 2.65 6.15 33.33
C THR A 34 4.00 5.55 33.01
N TYR A 35 4.49 4.72 33.93
CA TYR A 35 5.71 3.95 33.77
C TYR A 35 5.46 2.72 32.89
N VAL A 36 6.46 2.33 32.13
CA VAL A 36 6.39 1.21 31.19
C VAL A 36 6.76 -0.05 31.96
N HIS A 37 5.87 -1.05 31.98
CA HIS A 37 6.16 -2.33 32.63
C HIS A 37 6.71 -3.33 31.61
N ALA A 38 7.73 -4.09 32.00
CA ALA A 38 8.05 -5.38 31.40
C ALA A 38 7.10 -6.46 31.97
N LEU A 39 6.42 -7.19 31.10
CA LEU A 39 5.66 -8.41 31.45
C LEU A 39 6.46 -9.60 30.92
N GLY A 40 6.27 -10.77 31.53
CA GLY A 40 6.87 -12.00 31.05
C GLY A 40 6.55 -12.26 29.56
N GLY A 41 7.50 -12.82 28.83
CA GLY A 41 7.35 -13.13 27.41
C GLY A 41 6.28 -14.19 27.16
N PHE A 42 5.56 -14.06 26.05
CA PHE A 42 4.70 -15.09 25.50
C PHE A 42 5.50 -15.91 24.48
N ASP A 43 5.51 -17.24 24.60
CA ASP A 43 6.14 -18.11 23.62
C ASP A 43 5.15 -18.43 22.48
N ALA A 44 5.59 -18.28 21.23
CA ALA A 44 4.75 -18.55 20.08
C ALA A 44 4.32 -20.02 20.02
N VAL A 45 3.02 -20.28 19.83
CA VAL A 45 2.50 -21.62 19.61
C VAL A 45 2.23 -21.77 18.12
N THR A 46 3.08 -22.52 17.43
CA THR A 46 2.96 -22.77 15.99
C THR A 46 2.66 -24.26 15.76
N GLY A 47 1.72 -24.55 14.84
CA GLY A 47 1.47 -25.91 14.37
C GLY A 47 2.68 -26.49 13.63
N SER A 48 2.78 -27.82 13.56
CA SER A 48 3.89 -28.55 12.92
C SER A 48 3.96 -28.43 11.39
N THR A 49 3.28 -27.45 10.78
CA THR A 49 2.99 -27.39 9.35
C THR A 49 3.92 -26.47 8.54
N GLU A 50 4.71 -25.58 9.15
CA GLU A 50 5.81 -24.90 8.46
C GLU A 50 7.13 -25.67 8.60
N GLU A 51 7.30 -26.74 7.81
CA GLU A 51 8.51 -27.58 7.79
C GLU A 51 9.81 -26.78 7.48
N ASP A 52 9.69 -25.60 6.84
CA ASP A 52 10.81 -24.79 6.32
C ASP A 52 10.94 -23.37 6.92
N GLY A 53 10.22 -23.05 7.99
CA GLY A 53 10.30 -21.73 8.66
C GLY A 53 11.57 -21.51 9.50
N TYR A 54 11.91 -20.25 9.80
CA TYR A 54 13.11 -19.91 10.59
C TYR A 54 13.15 -20.53 12.00
N ALA A 55 12.00 -20.61 12.69
CA ALA A 55 11.93 -21.26 14.00
C ALA A 55 12.24 -22.77 13.92
N THR A 56 11.70 -23.46 12.91
CA THR A 56 11.99 -24.87 12.62
C THR A 56 13.47 -25.06 12.28
N TYR A 57 14.03 -24.16 11.48
CA TYR A 57 15.45 -24.11 11.16
C TYR A 57 16.34 -23.98 12.41
N LEU A 58 16.06 -23.01 13.29
CA LEU A 58 16.81 -22.85 14.54
C LEU A 58 16.71 -24.08 15.45
N ASN A 59 15.52 -24.67 15.56
CA ASN A 59 15.32 -25.88 16.36
C ASN A 59 16.16 -27.05 15.84
N ARG A 60 16.27 -27.23 14.52
CA ARG A 60 17.13 -28.23 13.88
C ARG A 60 18.60 -28.09 14.27
N TYR A 61 19.07 -26.85 14.49
CA TYR A 61 20.46 -26.53 14.84
C TYR A 61 20.65 -26.08 16.30
N SER A 62 19.66 -26.28 17.16
CA SER A 62 19.65 -25.79 18.56
C SER A 62 20.80 -26.32 19.43
N THR A 63 21.39 -27.46 19.05
CA THR A 63 22.50 -28.12 19.76
C THR A 63 23.88 -27.83 19.16
N VAL A 64 23.93 -27.05 18.09
CA VAL A 64 25.17 -26.68 17.40
C VAL A 64 25.86 -25.52 18.11
N ASP A 65 27.20 -25.52 18.09
CA ASP A 65 28.00 -24.43 18.64
C ASP A 65 27.72 -23.08 17.96
N LYS A 66 27.90 -21.99 18.72
CA LYS A 66 27.89 -20.60 18.26
C LYS A 66 29.30 -20.02 18.35
N PRO A 67 30.13 -20.12 17.29
CA PRO A 67 31.53 -19.74 17.35
C PRO A 67 31.67 -18.22 17.52
N SER A 68 32.49 -17.76 18.47
CA SER A 68 32.74 -16.34 18.73
C SER A 68 33.72 -15.68 17.75
N GLU A 69 34.05 -16.36 16.65
CA GLU A 69 34.97 -15.86 15.64
C GLU A 69 34.26 -14.89 14.71
N THR A 70 34.94 -13.80 14.35
CA THR A 70 34.46 -12.83 13.37
C THR A 70 35.20 -13.06 12.06
N ILE A 71 34.46 -13.31 10.97
CA ILE A 71 35.01 -13.53 9.64
C ILE A 71 34.51 -12.38 8.76
N ARG A 72 35.45 -11.50 8.35
CA ARG A 72 35.16 -10.40 7.43
C ARG A 72 35.47 -10.80 5.99
N ILE A 73 34.54 -10.51 5.10
CA ILE A 73 34.56 -10.84 3.67
C ILE A 73 34.43 -9.51 2.93
N GLU A 74 35.52 -9.00 2.37
CA GLU A 74 35.46 -7.75 1.58
C GLU A 74 34.63 -7.98 0.30
N GLY A 75 33.80 -7.00 -0.05
CA GLY A 75 32.84 -7.08 -1.14
C GLY A 75 33.51 -7.35 -2.49
N GLU A 76 34.66 -6.72 -2.75
CA GLU A 76 35.43 -6.87 -3.98
C GLU A 76 36.08 -8.27 -4.14
N ASN A 77 36.18 -9.06 -3.06
CA ASN A 77 36.75 -10.41 -3.08
C ASN A 77 35.72 -11.49 -3.46
N PHE A 78 34.80 -11.18 -4.36
CA PHE A 78 33.82 -12.14 -4.86
C PHE A 78 34.47 -13.19 -5.77
N SER A 79 33.89 -14.39 -5.80
CA SER A 79 34.33 -15.51 -6.63
C SER A 79 33.67 -15.56 -8.00
N GLU A 80 32.40 -15.15 -8.09
CA GLU A 80 31.61 -15.20 -9.32
C GLU A 80 30.53 -14.11 -9.30
N THR A 81 30.17 -13.62 -10.49
CA THR A 81 29.00 -12.76 -10.73
C THR A 81 28.25 -13.27 -11.94
N ASN A 82 26.92 -13.23 -11.90
CA ASN A 82 26.06 -13.49 -13.05
C ASN A 82 25.22 -12.25 -13.34
N GLY A 83 25.31 -11.74 -14.58
CA GLY A 83 24.70 -10.48 -15.02
C GLY A 83 25.72 -9.39 -15.30
N ASP A 84 25.28 -8.34 -15.98
CA ASP A 84 26.09 -7.16 -16.31
C ASP A 84 25.94 -6.07 -15.25
N GLY A 85 26.94 -5.19 -15.10
CA GLY A 85 26.86 -3.99 -14.25
C GLY A 85 27.50 -4.11 -12.86
N PHE A 86 28.18 -5.23 -12.55
CA PHE A 86 29.01 -5.35 -11.36
C PHE A 86 30.35 -4.64 -11.56
N GLU A 87 30.71 -3.72 -10.66
CA GLU A 87 31.93 -2.92 -10.77
C GLU A 87 32.62 -2.74 -9.41
N ILE A 88 33.95 -2.87 -9.36
CA ILE A 88 34.74 -2.52 -8.17
C ILE A 88 35.10 -1.04 -8.24
N VAL A 89 34.66 -0.29 -7.24
CA VAL A 89 34.91 1.15 -7.09
C VAL A 89 35.90 1.40 -5.95
N ASN A 90 36.74 2.43 -6.09
CA ASN A 90 37.73 2.82 -5.08
C ASN A 90 37.34 4.14 -4.43
N GLN A 91 37.49 4.23 -3.12
CA GLN A 91 37.23 5.45 -2.34
C GLN A 91 35.84 6.06 -2.59
N PHE A 92 34.84 5.19 -2.76
CA PHE A 92 33.49 5.59 -3.13
C PHE A 92 32.74 6.22 -1.95
N GLU A 93 32.15 7.40 -2.16
CA GLU A 93 31.33 8.12 -1.17
C GLU A 93 31.98 8.21 0.23
N GLY A 94 33.28 8.53 0.25
CA GLY A 94 34.04 8.74 1.48
C GLY A 94 34.56 7.46 2.16
N LEU A 95 34.33 6.28 1.58
CA LEU A 95 34.93 5.03 2.07
C LEU A 95 36.46 5.04 1.94
N ASP A 96 37.19 4.59 2.96
CA ASP A 96 38.64 4.37 2.87
C ASP A 96 38.92 2.90 2.47
N GLY A 97 38.64 2.56 1.22
CA GLY A 97 38.71 1.18 0.74
C GLY A 97 38.17 0.98 -0.68
N GLN A 98 37.89 -0.28 -1.01
CA GLN A 98 37.18 -0.67 -2.23
C GLN A 98 35.76 -1.10 -1.86
N ALA A 99 34.84 -0.98 -2.79
CA ALA A 99 33.49 -1.55 -2.67
C ALA A 99 33.09 -2.15 -4.01
N VAL A 100 32.15 -3.10 -3.98
CA VAL A 100 31.55 -3.66 -5.19
C VAL A 100 30.15 -3.08 -5.40
N VAL A 101 29.94 -2.44 -6.54
CA VAL A 101 28.62 -2.01 -7.02
C VAL A 101 27.85 -3.25 -7.48
N THR A 102 26.66 -3.45 -6.90
CA THR A 102 25.71 -4.48 -7.30
C THR A 102 24.53 -3.83 -8.03
N PRO A 103 24.23 -4.24 -9.28
CA PRO A 103 23.11 -3.73 -10.05
C PRO A 103 21.76 -4.25 -9.52
N GLU A 104 20.66 -3.78 -10.12
CA GLU A 104 19.29 -4.21 -9.76
C GLU A 104 18.95 -5.64 -10.23
N LYS A 105 19.79 -6.28 -11.07
CA LYS A 105 19.62 -7.65 -11.58
C LYS A 105 20.91 -8.45 -11.46
N GLY A 106 20.80 -9.76 -11.36
CA GLY A 106 21.96 -10.67 -11.31
C GLY A 106 22.32 -11.09 -9.90
N ASN A 107 23.41 -11.84 -9.77
CA ASN A 107 23.89 -12.33 -8.49
C ASN A 107 25.41 -12.20 -8.35
N ILE A 108 25.86 -12.18 -7.09
CA ILE A 108 27.25 -12.10 -6.70
C ILE A 108 27.52 -13.12 -5.58
N SER A 109 28.62 -13.86 -5.69
CA SER A 109 28.94 -14.97 -4.81
C SER A 109 30.34 -14.85 -4.21
N TRP A 110 30.49 -15.26 -2.95
CA TRP A 110 31.76 -15.31 -2.23
C TRP A 110 32.04 -16.72 -1.69
N ASN A 111 33.29 -17.17 -1.83
CA ASN A 111 33.77 -18.41 -1.22
C ASN A 111 34.43 -18.11 0.12
N VAL A 112 33.85 -18.61 1.20
CA VAL A 112 34.26 -18.30 2.58
C VAL A 112 34.78 -19.56 3.26
N SER A 113 35.98 -19.50 3.85
CA SER A 113 36.56 -20.61 4.60
C SER A 113 36.12 -20.58 6.05
N ILE A 114 35.33 -21.58 6.45
CA ILE A 114 34.80 -21.74 7.80
C ILE A 114 35.63 -22.77 8.57
N GLU A 115 36.33 -22.33 9.63
CA GLU A 115 37.17 -23.23 10.44
C GLU A 115 36.38 -24.09 11.42
N LYS A 116 35.30 -23.52 11.97
CA LYS A 116 34.40 -24.14 12.95
C LYS A 116 32.98 -24.12 12.40
N ALA A 117 32.39 -25.30 12.25
CA ALA A 117 30.98 -25.40 11.93
C ALA A 117 30.15 -24.78 13.08
N GLY A 118 29.08 -24.07 12.75
CA GLY A 118 28.33 -23.35 13.76
C GLY A 118 27.22 -22.48 13.20
N LEU A 119 26.40 -21.93 14.10
CA LEU A 119 25.47 -20.85 13.79
C LEU A 119 26.20 -19.50 13.87
N TYR A 120 26.07 -18.68 12.83
CA TYR A 120 26.65 -17.34 12.73
C TYR A 120 25.56 -16.30 12.42
N ASN A 121 25.67 -15.10 12.98
CA ASN A 121 24.95 -13.94 12.49
C ASN A 121 25.70 -13.33 11.31
N ILE A 122 24.98 -12.65 10.43
CA ILE A 122 25.54 -12.01 9.24
C ILE A 122 25.09 -10.56 9.22
N LYS A 123 26.04 -9.66 8.98
CA LYS A 123 25.77 -8.24 8.70
C LYS A 123 26.53 -7.79 7.48
N ILE A 124 26.03 -6.73 6.87
CA ILE A 124 26.59 -6.14 5.66
C ILE A 124 26.80 -4.64 5.87
N HIS A 125 27.95 -4.15 5.41
CA HIS A 125 28.21 -2.73 5.28
C HIS A 125 27.99 -2.31 3.83
N TYR A 126 26.99 -1.47 3.59
CA TYR A 126 26.51 -1.16 2.25
C TYR A 126 26.16 0.33 2.09
N PHE A 127 26.10 0.77 0.85
CA PHE A 127 25.66 2.10 0.46
C PHE A 127 24.53 1.98 -0.57
N PRO A 128 23.33 2.53 -0.31
CA PRO A 128 22.24 2.52 -1.29
C PRO A 128 22.59 3.42 -2.48
N LEU A 129 22.55 2.88 -3.69
CA LEU A 129 22.83 3.65 -4.92
C LEU A 129 21.54 4.27 -5.45
N GLU A 130 21.65 5.33 -6.25
CA GLU A 130 20.49 5.94 -6.91
C GLU A 130 19.70 4.89 -7.72
N GLY A 131 18.38 4.90 -7.59
CA GLY A 131 17.50 3.91 -8.21
C GLY A 131 16.05 4.39 -8.27
N LYS A 132 15.10 3.49 -8.00
CA LYS A 132 13.65 3.77 -8.10
C LYS A 132 13.02 4.17 -6.76
N SER A 133 13.87 4.49 -5.78
CA SER A 133 13.49 5.00 -4.47
C SER A 133 12.66 4.04 -3.62
N SER A 134 12.82 2.73 -3.83
CA SER A 134 12.25 1.68 -2.98
C SER A 134 13.29 1.00 -2.10
N SER A 135 12.82 0.18 -1.15
CA SER A 135 13.70 -0.66 -0.34
C SER A 135 14.47 -1.63 -1.22
N ILE A 136 15.75 -1.82 -0.88
CA ILE A 136 16.64 -2.74 -1.57
C ILE A 136 16.29 -4.16 -1.14
N GLU A 137 16.07 -5.05 -2.11
CA GLU A 137 15.73 -6.45 -1.87
C GLU A 137 16.81 -7.37 -2.43
N ARG A 138 17.28 -8.29 -1.58
CA ARG A 138 18.20 -9.37 -1.97
C ARG A 138 17.68 -10.72 -1.51
N GLU A 139 17.80 -11.73 -2.36
CA GLU A 139 17.72 -13.12 -1.93
C GLU A 139 19.09 -13.56 -1.43
N PHE A 140 19.13 -14.32 -0.34
CA PHE A 140 20.36 -14.89 0.21
C PHE A 140 20.35 -16.41 0.16
N THR A 141 21.37 -16.99 -0.46
CA THR A 141 21.56 -18.45 -0.51
C THR A 141 22.91 -18.87 0.03
N ILE A 142 22.94 -20.06 0.63
CA ILE A 142 24.15 -20.74 1.09
C ILE A 142 24.31 -22.01 0.25
N ASN A 143 25.43 -22.14 -0.46
CA ASN A 143 25.70 -23.24 -1.39
C ASN A 143 24.61 -23.43 -2.47
N GLY A 144 23.94 -22.34 -2.87
CA GLY A 144 22.89 -22.35 -3.90
C GLY A 144 21.49 -22.70 -3.39
N GLU A 145 21.31 -22.89 -2.08
CA GLU A 145 20.00 -23.15 -1.47
C GLU A 145 19.59 -22.01 -0.53
N VAL A 146 18.32 -21.63 -0.55
CA VAL A 146 17.75 -20.71 0.44
C VAL A 146 17.66 -21.45 1.78
N PRO A 147 18.29 -20.96 2.87
CA PRO A 147 18.38 -21.73 4.12
C PRO A 147 17.04 -22.01 4.82
N PHE A 148 16.09 -21.08 4.73
CA PHE A 148 14.75 -21.16 5.31
C PHE A 148 13.84 -20.09 4.70
N LYS A 149 12.52 -20.30 4.79
CA LYS A 149 11.50 -19.33 4.37
C LYS A 149 11.61 -18.06 5.22
N GLY A 150 11.93 -16.95 4.57
CA GLY A 150 12.32 -15.67 5.21
C GLY A 150 13.69 -15.16 4.76
N ALA A 151 14.62 -16.04 4.39
CA ALA A 151 15.89 -15.67 3.76
C ALA A 151 15.78 -15.39 2.25
N GLU A 152 14.61 -15.69 1.65
CA GLU A 152 14.28 -15.41 0.24
C GLU A 152 14.31 -13.91 -0.08
N ILE A 153 13.99 -13.05 0.90
CA ILE A 153 13.94 -11.60 0.71
C ILE A 153 14.46 -10.91 1.97
N LEU A 154 15.71 -10.46 1.92
CA LEU A 154 16.31 -9.54 2.86
C LEU A 154 16.05 -8.09 2.41
N LEU A 155 15.62 -7.24 3.35
CA LEU A 155 15.41 -5.81 3.11
C LEU A 155 16.57 -4.99 3.65
N PHE A 156 17.00 -4.03 2.84
CA PHE A 156 17.97 -3.00 3.22
C PHE A 156 17.38 -1.60 3.00
N ASP A 157 17.50 -0.77 4.03
CA ASP A 157 16.85 0.54 4.09
C ASP A 157 17.62 1.59 3.28
N ARG A 158 16.86 2.45 2.60
CA ARG A 158 17.37 3.75 2.14
C ARG A 158 17.20 4.77 3.26
N ILE A 159 18.07 5.79 3.29
CA ILE A 159 17.95 6.89 4.24
C ILE A 159 17.21 8.04 3.59
N TRP A 160 16.25 8.57 4.32
CA TRP A 160 15.40 9.69 3.91
C TRP A 160 15.56 10.87 4.85
N GLY A 161 15.44 12.07 4.31
CA GLY A 161 15.40 13.32 5.06
C GLY A 161 14.55 14.37 4.37
N ASN A 162 14.31 15.49 5.05
CA ASN A 162 13.61 16.61 4.45
C ASN A 162 14.47 17.22 3.32
N ARG A 163 13.85 17.62 2.21
CA ARG A 163 14.52 18.30 1.09
C ARG A 163 15.19 19.59 1.54
N TYR A 164 14.50 20.34 2.39
CA TYR A 164 14.96 21.59 2.99
C TYR A 164 14.97 21.44 4.51
N GLU A 165 15.97 22.05 5.17
CA GLU A 165 16.05 22.08 6.65
C GLU A 165 14.91 22.91 7.24
N GLU A 166 14.60 24.06 6.63
CA GLU A 166 13.49 24.92 7.05
C GLU A 166 12.16 24.51 6.40
N ILE A 167 11.12 24.40 7.22
CA ILE A 167 9.76 24.13 6.77
C ILE A 167 9.22 25.32 5.97
N GLN A 168 8.86 25.06 4.71
CA GLN A 168 8.35 26.07 3.79
C GLN A 168 6.94 26.52 4.18
N ARG A 169 6.55 27.73 3.78
CA ARG A 169 5.22 28.29 4.06
C ARG A 169 4.52 28.71 2.79
N ASP A 170 3.20 28.54 2.74
CA ASP A 170 2.36 29.08 1.68
C ASP A 170 2.18 30.61 1.80
N ASP A 171 1.53 31.22 0.80
CA ASP A 171 1.21 32.66 0.77
C ASP A 171 0.24 33.11 1.89
N ARG A 172 -0.32 32.15 2.64
CA ARG A 172 -1.23 32.37 3.79
C ARG A 172 -0.54 32.13 5.13
N GLY A 173 0.75 31.78 5.13
CA GLY A 173 1.55 31.52 6.32
C GLY A 173 1.31 30.15 6.97
N ASN A 174 0.65 29.22 6.28
CA ASN A 174 0.58 27.81 6.68
C ASN A 174 1.90 27.13 6.34
N GLU A 175 2.38 26.28 7.23
CA GLU A 175 3.52 25.42 6.94
C GLU A 175 3.12 24.28 6.00
N LEU A 176 3.94 24.09 4.99
CA LEU A 176 3.80 23.04 4.00
C LEU A 176 4.49 21.78 4.50
N ARG A 177 3.91 20.63 4.15
CA ARG A 177 4.52 19.34 4.42
C ARG A 177 5.93 19.29 3.82
N PRO A 178 6.97 18.95 4.59
CA PRO A 178 8.32 18.79 4.04
C PRO A 178 8.37 17.64 3.04
N ARG A 179 8.80 17.93 1.82
CA ARG A 179 9.10 16.91 0.81
C ARG A 179 10.26 16.04 1.27
N GLN A 180 10.13 14.72 1.17
CA GLN A 180 11.19 13.78 1.54
C GLN A 180 12.09 13.49 0.33
N VAL A 181 13.39 13.40 0.56
CA VAL A 181 14.40 13.04 -0.45
C VAL A 181 15.38 12.04 0.15
N GLU A 182 16.01 11.23 -0.70
CA GLU A 182 17.06 10.32 -0.26
C GLU A 182 18.30 11.09 0.21
N LYS A 183 18.92 10.59 1.27
CA LYS A 183 20.16 11.07 1.88
C LYS A 183 21.13 9.90 2.03
N PRO A 184 21.57 9.27 0.92
CA PRO A 184 22.29 8.01 0.98
C PRO A 184 23.58 8.17 1.80
N ALA A 185 23.84 7.19 2.66
CA ALA A 185 25.04 7.10 3.47
C ALA A 185 25.41 5.63 3.68
N TRP A 186 26.67 5.39 4.02
CA TRP A 186 27.14 4.06 4.42
C TRP A 186 26.39 3.58 5.67
N GLN A 187 25.89 2.36 5.60
CA GLN A 187 25.08 1.74 6.64
C GLN A 187 25.58 0.33 6.95
N ILE A 188 25.48 -0.04 8.22
CA ILE A 188 25.62 -1.44 8.66
C ILE A 188 24.21 -1.96 8.92
N SER A 189 23.85 -3.09 8.32
CA SER A 189 22.59 -3.78 8.60
C SER A 189 22.84 -5.27 8.81
N ASP A 190 22.17 -5.82 9.81
CA ASP A 190 22.10 -7.26 10.02
C ASP A 190 21.11 -7.91 9.06
N PHE A 191 21.33 -9.18 8.74
CA PHE A 191 20.34 -10.01 8.08
C PHE A 191 19.29 -10.38 9.13
N LYS A 192 18.09 -9.82 9.00
CA LYS A 192 17.03 -9.91 10.01
C LYS A 192 15.67 -10.08 9.35
N ASP A 193 14.68 -10.44 10.15
CA ASP A 193 13.32 -10.59 9.68
C ASP A 193 12.70 -9.24 9.28
N ARG A 194 12.33 -9.14 8.00
CA ARG A 194 11.63 -7.96 7.46
C ARG A 194 10.27 -7.71 8.10
N ASN A 195 9.61 -8.76 8.58
CA ASN A 195 8.27 -8.64 9.15
C ASN A 195 8.30 -8.23 10.63
N GLY A 196 9.49 -8.30 11.25
CA GLY A 196 9.71 -7.95 12.65
C GLY A 196 9.25 -9.01 13.64
N TYR A 197 8.92 -10.23 13.19
CA TYR A 197 8.52 -11.32 14.08
C TYR A 197 9.69 -11.88 14.89
N PHE A 198 10.89 -11.84 14.33
CA PHE A 198 12.13 -12.14 15.04
C PHE A 198 12.88 -10.84 15.30
N GLU A 199 13.05 -10.49 16.57
CA GLU A 199 13.72 -9.24 16.95
C GLU A 199 15.23 -9.28 16.71
N ASP A 200 15.83 -10.45 16.93
CA ASP A 200 17.26 -10.65 16.74
C ASP A 200 17.60 -10.98 15.28
N SER A 201 18.83 -10.64 14.91
CA SER A 201 19.42 -11.02 13.62
C SER A 201 19.31 -12.53 13.37
N TYR A 202 19.05 -12.90 12.12
CA TYR A 202 19.04 -14.28 11.71
C TYR A 202 20.38 -14.96 12.00
N SER A 203 20.30 -16.23 12.41
CA SER A 203 21.44 -17.11 12.62
C SER A 203 21.45 -18.14 11.51
N PHE A 204 22.59 -18.29 10.84
CA PHE A 204 22.80 -19.17 9.71
C PHE A 204 23.81 -20.25 10.07
N TYR A 205 23.44 -21.51 9.85
CA TYR A 205 24.33 -22.64 10.01
C TYR A 205 25.30 -22.71 8.84
N LEU A 206 26.59 -22.77 9.15
CA LEU A 206 27.67 -22.93 8.18
C LEU A 206 28.50 -24.17 8.55
N ASP A 207 28.66 -25.08 7.59
CA ASP A 207 29.53 -26.24 7.75
C ASP A 207 31.01 -25.84 7.71
N LYS A 208 31.85 -26.62 8.37
CA LYS A 208 33.31 -26.48 8.28
C LYS A 208 33.77 -26.75 6.85
N GLY A 209 34.61 -25.87 6.30
CA GLY A 209 35.11 -25.97 4.94
C GLY A 209 34.83 -24.70 4.13
N ILE A 210 34.86 -24.81 2.81
CA ILE A 210 34.51 -23.69 1.93
C ILE A 210 32.99 -23.67 1.77
N GLN A 211 32.36 -22.57 2.16
CA GLN A 211 30.94 -22.28 1.96
C GLN A 211 30.79 -21.20 0.89
N THR A 212 29.81 -21.33 0.01
CA THR A 212 29.47 -20.29 -0.98
C THR A 212 28.31 -19.46 -0.47
N LEU A 213 28.51 -18.15 -0.30
CA LEU A 213 27.47 -17.20 0.07
C LEU A 213 27.09 -16.41 -1.18
N THR A 214 25.81 -16.36 -1.54
CA THR A 214 25.34 -15.65 -2.75
C THR A 214 24.24 -14.66 -2.40
N LEU A 215 24.33 -13.46 -2.96
CA LEU A 215 23.26 -12.46 -2.95
C LEU A 215 22.72 -12.28 -4.37
N THR A 216 21.41 -12.47 -4.56
CA THR A 216 20.71 -12.20 -5.82
C THR A 216 19.95 -10.88 -5.72
N SER A 217 20.14 -9.97 -6.67
CA SER A 217 19.41 -8.71 -6.76
C SER A 217 17.97 -8.92 -7.22
N LEU A 218 17.01 -8.57 -6.37
CA LEU A 218 15.57 -8.63 -6.68
C LEU A 218 14.99 -7.24 -6.99
N ARG A 219 15.47 -6.22 -6.26
CA ARG A 219 15.03 -4.81 -6.37
C ARG A 219 16.14 -3.86 -5.93
N GLU A 220 16.36 -2.78 -6.68
CA GLU A 220 17.28 -1.65 -6.41
C GLU A 220 18.79 -2.00 -6.35
N PRO A 221 19.69 -1.10 -6.79
CA PRO A 221 21.14 -1.28 -6.69
C PRO A 221 21.73 -0.87 -5.33
N MET A 222 22.89 -1.42 -4.97
CA MET A 222 23.69 -0.98 -3.81
C MET A 222 25.18 -1.26 -4.01
N ALA A 223 26.05 -0.50 -3.33
CA ALA A 223 27.45 -0.83 -3.18
C ALA A 223 27.69 -1.58 -1.87
N ILE A 224 28.56 -2.59 -1.88
CA ILE A 224 28.90 -3.42 -0.72
C ILE A 224 30.38 -3.22 -0.41
N ASP A 225 30.69 -2.78 0.82
CA ASP A 225 32.06 -2.70 1.35
C ASP A 225 32.48 -4.07 1.89
N TYR A 226 31.75 -4.63 2.85
CA TYR A 226 32.03 -5.98 3.36
C TYR A 226 30.78 -6.69 3.90
N ILE A 227 30.89 -8.01 3.97
CA ILE A 227 30.00 -8.91 4.72
C ILE A 227 30.78 -9.45 5.91
N GLU A 228 30.16 -9.47 7.09
CA GLU A 228 30.80 -9.99 8.30
C GLU A 228 29.95 -11.10 8.93
N LEU A 229 30.56 -12.26 9.13
CA LEU A 229 30.04 -13.34 9.96
C LEU A 229 30.48 -13.08 11.40
N TYR A 230 29.54 -13.03 12.34
CA TYR A 230 29.82 -12.66 13.73
C TYR A 230 28.81 -13.31 14.70
N GLN A 231 28.89 -12.95 15.98
CA GLN A 231 27.89 -13.25 16.99
C GLN A 231 27.36 -11.97 17.60
N ASN A 232 26.05 -11.87 17.76
CA ASN A 232 25.46 -10.79 18.54
C ASN A 232 26.03 -10.75 19.96
N LYS A 233 26.39 -9.55 20.43
CA LYS A 233 26.79 -9.35 21.83
C LYS A 233 25.57 -9.61 22.71
N SER A 234 25.73 -10.36 23.79
CA SER A 234 24.71 -10.42 24.84
C SER A 234 24.57 -9.02 25.44
N LEU A 235 23.38 -8.46 25.39
CA LEU A 235 23.07 -7.23 26.12
C LEU A 235 22.97 -7.55 27.62
N LYS A 236 23.24 -6.54 28.43
CA LYS A 236 23.03 -6.57 29.88
C LYS A 236 21.64 -6.04 30.19
N SER A 237 21.07 -6.43 31.33
CA SER A 237 19.90 -5.75 31.86
C SER A 237 20.28 -4.36 32.39
N TYR A 238 19.29 -3.49 32.57
CA TYR A 238 19.51 -2.18 33.17
C TYR A 238 20.09 -2.29 34.58
N GLU A 239 19.61 -3.25 35.39
CA GLU A 239 20.11 -3.50 36.75
C GLU A 239 21.61 -3.83 36.75
N GLU A 240 22.08 -4.66 35.81
CA GLU A 240 23.50 -4.97 35.68
C GLU A 240 24.32 -3.75 35.24
N LEU A 241 23.76 -2.92 34.36
CA LEU A 241 24.40 -1.71 33.86
C LEU A 241 24.48 -0.60 34.92
N GLU A 242 23.44 -0.44 35.74
CA GLU A 242 23.39 0.51 36.86
C GLU A 242 24.48 0.20 37.89
N ASN A 243 24.63 -1.09 38.26
CA ASN A 243 25.72 -1.54 39.12
C ASN A 243 27.11 -1.23 38.53
N GLU A 244 27.25 -1.28 37.21
CA GLU A 244 28.49 -0.93 36.51
C GLU A 244 28.76 0.58 36.55
N TYR A 245 27.73 1.41 36.40
CA TYR A 245 27.83 2.85 36.56
C TYR A 245 28.29 3.23 37.97
N GLU A 246 27.71 2.62 39.00
CA GLU A 246 28.12 2.82 40.39
C GLU A 246 29.57 2.37 40.62
N ALA A 247 29.96 1.20 40.11
CA ALA A 247 31.31 0.67 40.25
C ALA A 247 32.37 1.53 39.55
N LYS A 248 32.02 2.15 38.40
CA LYS A 248 32.87 3.11 37.67
C LYS A 248 32.82 4.52 38.24
N GLY A 249 31.89 4.81 39.15
CA GLY A 249 31.70 6.13 39.75
C GLY A 249 31.19 7.17 38.76
N ILE A 250 30.44 6.76 37.74
CA ILE A 250 29.80 7.67 36.77
C ILE A 250 28.71 8.44 37.51
N LYS A 251 28.66 9.76 37.30
CA LYS A 251 27.75 10.65 38.02
C LYS A 251 26.57 11.05 37.17
N VAL A 252 25.48 11.34 37.84
CA VAL A 252 24.32 12.02 37.26
C VAL A 252 24.72 13.42 36.82
N ALA A 253 24.39 13.77 35.57
CA ALA A 253 24.59 15.12 35.03
C ALA A 253 23.80 16.14 35.86
N GLN A 254 24.22 17.40 35.92
CA GLN A 254 23.56 18.40 36.77
C GLN A 254 23.11 19.60 35.97
N ASP A 255 21.90 20.09 36.26
CA ASP A 255 21.33 21.30 35.65
C ASP A 255 21.21 21.23 34.11
N GLN A 256 21.12 20.01 33.54
CA GLN A 256 21.02 19.79 32.09
C GLN A 256 19.56 19.62 31.64
N TYR A 257 19.17 20.31 30.57
CA TYR A 257 17.83 20.22 30.00
C TYR A 257 17.83 20.55 28.50
N MET A 258 17.61 19.54 27.67
CA MET A 258 17.62 19.64 26.21
C MET A 258 16.27 19.16 25.66
N ILE A 259 15.62 19.97 24.81
CA ILE A 259 14.41 19.58 24.06
C ILE A 259 14.77 19.43 22.59
N ILE A 260 14.41 18.30 21.99
CA ILE A 260 14.51 18.06 20.55
C ILE A 260 13.10 17.92 19.98
N GLN A 261 12.71 18.80 19.06
CA GLN A 261 11.42 18.68 18.39
C GLN A 261 11.40 17.40 17.55
N ALA A 262 10.31 16.65 17.61
CA ALA A 262 10.25 15.35 16.94
C ALA A 262 10.24 15.51 15.41
N GLU A 263 9.69 16.60 14.89
CA GLU A 263 9.71 16.94 13.46
C GLU A 263 11.11 17.23 12.90
N ASP A 264 12.07 17.59 13.75
CA ASP A 264 13.46 17.91 13.39
C ASP A 264 14.34 16.65 13.21
N ALA A 265 13.72 15.49 12.99
CA ALA A 265 14.41 14.24 12.71
C ALA A 265 15.41 14.38 11.55
N ILE A 266 16.67 13.98 11.80
CA ILE A 266 17.78 14.15 10.85
C ILE A 266 17.82 13.07 9.78
N SER A 267 17.31 11.87 10.06
CA SER A 267 17.35 10.71 9.17
C SER A 267 16.21 9.76 9.48
N LYS A 268 15.70 9.08 8.45
CA LYS A 268 14.52 8.22 8.53
C LYS A 268 14.65 7.05 7.57
N SER A 269 13.93 5.97 7.83
CA SER A 269 13.98 4.76 6.99
C SER A 269 13.02 4.77 5.79
N SER A 270 12.04 5.68 5.76
CA SER A 270 10.95 5.69 4.77
C SER A 270 10.52 7.11 4.41
N PRO A 271 10.15 7.38 3.14
CA PRO A 271 9.63 8.68 2.73
C PRO A 271 8.23 8.97 3.32
N THR A 272 7.53 7.96 3.84
CA THR A 272 6.24 8.16 4.52
C THR A 272 6.39 8.86 5.87
N LEU A 273 7.60 8.88 6.45
CA LEU A 273 7.89 9.41 7.78
C LEU A 273 8.08 10.94 7.79
N PHE A 274 7.36 11.67 6.95
CA PHE A 274 7.36 13.13 7.00
C PHE A 274 6.64 13.62 8.27
N PRO A 275 7.05 14.76 8.84
CA PRO A 275 6.36 15.35 9.96
C PRO A 275 5.01 15.94 9.52
N VAL A 276 4.06 15.97 10.45
CA VAL A 276 2.66 16.33 10.25
C VAL A 276 2.21 17.38 11.27
N SER A 277 1.02 17.92 11.01
CA SER A 277 0.37 18.89 11.90
C SER A 277 -0.68 18.18 12.76
N ASP A 278 -0.55 18.28 14.08
CA ASP A 278 -1.60 18.00 15.04
C ASP A 278 -2.15 19.33 15.57
N ARG A 279 -3.47 19.51 15.48
CA ARG A 279 -4.20 20.68 16.00
C ARG A 279 -5.15 20.32 17.13
N SER A 280 -5.11 19.08 17.62
CA SER A 280 -6.03 18.56 18.62
C SER A 280 -5.73 19.02 20.04
N SER A 281 -4.53 19.55 20.29
CA SER A 281 -4.13 20.08 21.59
C SER A 281 -3.39 21.41 21.46
N PRO A 282 -3.61 22.38 22.38
CA PRO A 282 -2.79 23.59 22.46
C PRO A 282 -1.41 23.39 23.09
N THR A 283 -1.06 22.18 23.55
CA THR A 283 0.24 21.87 24.18
C THR A 283 1.27 21.26 23.25
N VAL A 284 0.91 21.02 21.97
CA VAL A 284 1.89 20.63 20.93
C VAL A 284 2.76 21.83 20.56
N ILE A 285 3.99 21.58 20.13
CA ILE A 285 4.94 22.65 19.81
C ILE A 285 5.52 22.37 18.43
N PRO A 286 5.47 23.34 17.50
CA PRO A 286 4.78 24.64 17.57
C PRO A 286 3.24 24.56 17.49
N TYR A 287 2.57 25.50 18.17
CA TYR A 287 1.10 25.63 18.17
C TYR A 287 0.63 26.94 17.52
N ASP A 288 -0.40 26.86 16.68
CA ASP A 288 -1.15 28.00 16.15
C ASP A 288 -2.65 27.64 16.10
N VAL A 289 -3.50 28.58 16.49
CA VAL A 289 -4.96 28.40 16.51
C VAL A 289 -5.53 28.32 15.10
N SER A 290 -4.95 29.07 14.17
CA SER A 290 -5.47 29.28 12.81
C SER A 290 -4.63 28.57 11.76
N LYS A 291 -3.31 28.81 11.79
CA LYS A 291 -2.38 28.33 10.77
C LYS A 291 -2.04 26.86 11.00
N ILE A 292 -1.79 26.17 9.90
CA ILE A 292 -1.22 24.83 9.95
C ILE A 292 0.26 24.98 10.33
N ARG A 293 0.67 24.28 11.40
CA ARG A 293 2.04 24.19 11.88
C ARG A 293 2.47 22.73 11.92
N ILE A 294 3.65 22.44 11.40
CA ILE A 294 4.24 21.11 11.51
C ILE A 294 4.87 21.03 12.89
N ASN A 295 4.43 20.04 13.69
CA ASN A 295 4.73 19.98 15.13
C ASN A 295 4.79 18.56 15.69
N THR A 296 4.56 17.56 14.84
CA THR A 296 4.59 16.18 15.28
C THR A 296 5.16 15.31 14.17
N ILE A 297 5.62 14.12 14.54
CA ILE A 297 6.01 13.10 13.59
C ILE A 297 5.41 11.75 13.99
N GLY A 298 5.10 10.93 13.00
CA GLY A 298 4.59 9.57 13.20
C GLY A 298 3.07 9.43 13.13
N GLY A 299 2.47 8.77 14.12
CA GLY A 299 1.07 8.39 14.10
C GLY A 299 0.78 7.30 13.06
N LEU A 300 -0.17 7.54 12.16
CA LEU A 300 -0.50 6.61 11.07
C LEU A 300 0.65 6.42 10.08
N ASN A 301 1.60 7.36 10.03
CA ASN A 301 2.71 7.32 9.10
C ASN A 301 3.90 6.48 9.62
N TRP A 302 3.97 6.24 10.94
CA TRP A 302 5.06 5.52 11.60
C TRP A 302 4.51 4.35 12.42
N LYS A 303 4.31 3.23 11.73
CA LYS A 303 3.57 2.08 12.25
C LYS A 303 4.05 0.73 11.77
N LEU A 304 4.83 0.65 10.69
CA LEU A 304 5.27 -0.64 10.15
C LEU A 304 6.55 -1.10 10.84
N PRO A 305 6.67 -2.39 11.23
CA PRO A 305 7.89 -2.93 11.82
C PRO A 305 9.14 -2.62 10.99
N GLY A 306 10.24 -2.32 11.67
CA GLY A 306 11.51 -1.91 11.05
C GLY A 306 11.60 -0.43 10.68
N GLN A 307 10.49 0.32 10.61
CA GLN A 307 10.55 1.76 10.36
C GLN A 307 11.26 2.49 11.49
N TRP A 308 12.23 3.34 11.18
CA TRP A 308 12.98 4.10 12.18
C TRP A 308 13.09 5.58 11.86
N ILE A 309 13.20 6.36 12.93
CA ILE A 309 13.44 7.81 12.93
C ILE A 309 14.63 8.07 13.85
N GLU A 310 15.55 8.94 13.42
CA GLU A 310 16.78 9.28 14.13
C GLU A 310 16.87 10.78 14.38
N TRP A 311 17.27 11.15 15.59
CA TRP A 311 17.51 12.51 16.05
C TRP A 311 18.96 12.67 16.51
N GLU A 312 19.49 13.86 16.37
CA GLU A 312 20.81 14.24 16.91
C GLU A 312 20.63 15.10 18.15
N ILE A 313 21.44 14.85 19.16
CA ILE A 313 21.51 15.63 20.40
C ILE A 313 22.96 16.07 20.62
N ASP A 314 23.17 17.24 21.20
CA ASP A 314 24.49 17.74 21.58
C ASP A 314 24.55 17.87 23.10
N VAL A 315 25.33 16.99 23.73
CA VAL A 315 25.40 16.83 25.18
C VAL A 315 26.54 17.69 25.73
N GLU A 316 26.23 18.59 26.66
CA GLU A 316 27.20 19.58 27.16
C GLU A 316 28.25 18.99 28.11
N GLU A 317 27.92 17.93 28.85
CA GLU A 317 28.84 17.28 29.80
C GLU A 317 28.66 15.76 29.85
N ASP A 318 29.75 15.06 30.14
CA ASP A 318 29.73 13.63 30.39
C ASP A 318 28.95 13.30 31.68
N GLY A 319 27.95 12.41 31.60
CA GLY A 319 27.14 12.05 32.76
C GLY A 319 25.97 11.10 32.47
N LEU A 320 25.21 10.81 33.52
CA LEU A 320 23.96 10.05 33.44
C LEU A 320 22.75 10.99 33.29
N TYR A 321 21.94 10.73 32.27
CA TYR A 321 20.76 11.50 31.88
C TYR A 321 19.50 10.64 31.90
N GLN A 322 18.34 11.26 32.08
CA GLN A 322 17.05 10.63 31.77
C GLN A 322 16.55 11.08 30.39
N ILE A 323 15.79 10.20 29.73
CA ILE A 323 15.13 10.50 28.46
C ILE A 323 13.61 10.46 28.67
N ALA A 324 12.93 11.52 28.24
CA ALA A 324 11.46 11.61 28.26
C ALA A 324 10.90 11.94 26.88
N LEU A 325 9.70 11.46 26.60
CA LEU A 325 9.03 11.57 25.30
C LEU A 325 7.65 12.17 25.51
N LYS A 326 7.32 13.26 24.81
CA LYS A 326 5.92 13.68 24.68
C LYS A 326 5.30 12.94 23.50
N GLN A 327 4.45 11.97 23.82
CA GLN A 327 3.92 11.00 22.87
C GLN A 327 2.40 10.92 22.93
N LYS A 328 1.81 10.40 21.85
CA LYS A 328 0.39 10.04 21.79
C LYS A 328 0.19 8.73 21.03
N GLN A 329 -0.39 7.75 21.71
CA GLN A 329 -0.83 6.47 21.15
C GLN A 329 -2.35 6.39 21.28
N ASN A 330 -3.09 6.95 20.32
CA ASN A 330 -4.55 7.03 20.39
C ASN A 330 -5.25 6.09 19.41
N GLN A 331 -4.54 5.08 18.90
CA GLN A 331 -5.00 4.26 17.77
C GLN A 331 -5.22 2.79 18.16
N LEU A 332 -4.35 2.20 18.98
CA LEU A 332 -4.40 0.76 19.32
C LEU A 332 -5.06 0.53 20.68
N ARG A 333 -6.38 0.53 20.75
CA ARG A 333 -7.08 0.27 22.02
C ARG A 333 -7.03 -1.21 22.42
N GLY A 334 -6.77 -1.49 23.69
CA GLY A 334 -6.58 -2.83 24.25
C GLY A 334 -5.44 -3.63 23.62
N VAL A 335 -4.46 -2.92 23.07
CA VAL A 335 -3.11 -3.39 22.74
C VAL A 335 -2.15 -2.24 23.10
N TYR A 336 -0.86 -2.40 22.90
CA TYR A 336 0.15 -1.35 23.04
C TYR A 336 1.01 -1.27 21.76
N ALA A 337 1.63 -0.11 21.56
CA ALA A 337 2.65 0.07 20.53
C ALA A 337 4.04 -0.19 21.14
N THR A 338 4.93 -0.88 20.43
CA THR A 338 6.29 -1.16 20.90
C THR A 338 7.33 -0.41 20.05
N ARG A 339 8.40 0.05 20.69
CA ARG A 339 9.58 0.64 20.04
C ARG A 339 10.85 0.06 20.61
N SER A 340 11.89 -0.01 19.79
CA SER A 340 13.26 -0.18 20.26
C SER A 340 14.01 1.16 20.17
N LEU A 341 14.97 1.39 21.07
CA LEU A 341 15.77 2.60 21.13
C LEU A 341 17.27 2.26 21.10
N MET A 342 17.99 2.90 20.20
CA MET A 342 19.44 2.81 20.08
C MET A 342 20.07 4.17 20.29
N ILE A 343 21.25 4.18 20.90
CA ILE A 343 22.11 5.37 21.03
C ILE A 343 23.40 5.05 20.29
N ASP A 344 23.76 5.92 19.35
CA ASP A 344 24.95 5.76 18.48
C ASP A 344 25.05 4.42 17.76
N GLY A 345 23.89 3.86 17.39
CA GLY A 345 23.81 2.58 16.67
C GLY A 345 24.00 1.34 17.52
N GLU A 346 24.02 1.45 18.86
CA GLU A 346 23.98 0.31 19.78
C GLU A 346 22.74 0.39 20.72
N TYR A 347 22.20 -0.77 21.10
CA TYR A 347 21.19 -0.85 22.15
C TYR A 347 21.86 -0.62 23.51
N PRO A 348 21.41 0.36 24.32
CA PRO A 348 22.05 0.64 25.61
C PRO A 348 22.00 -0.55 26.60
N PHE A 349 20.86 -1.24 26.66
CA PHE A 349 20.58 -2.40 27.51
C PHE A 349 19.35 -3.15 26.98
N GLU A 350 19.06 -4.34 27.51
CA GLU A 350 18.04 -5.27 27.01
C GLU A 350 16.64 -4.65 26.94
N GLU A 351 16.24 -3.92 27.97
CA GLU A 351 14.91 -3.29 28.09
C GLU A 351 14.66 -2.23 26.99
N MET A 352 15.70 -1.66 26.39
CA MET A 352 15.58 -0.73 25.27
C MET A 352 15.26 -1.40 23.93
N LYS A 353 15.26 -2.74 23.85
CA LYS A 353 14.68 -3.43 22.69
C LYS A 353 13.14 -3.34 22.65
N GLN A 354 12.50 -3.15 23.80
CA GLN A 354 11.05 -3.28 23.96
C GLN A 354 10.45 -2.22 24.89
N ILE A 355 10.24 -1.02 24.37
CA ILE A 355 9.57 0.09 25.06
C ILE A 355 8.09 0.08 24.66
N ARG A 356 7.19 -0.09 25.63
CA ARG A 356 5.73 -0.17 25.40
C ARG A 356 5.03 1.16 25.62
N PHE A 357 4.15 1.52 24.69
CA PHE A 357 3.30 2.70 24.72
C PHE A 357 1.84 2.27 24.73
N LYS A 358 1.19 2.45 25.88
CA LYS A 358 -0.22 2.10 26.07
C LYS A 358 -1.14 3.11 25.39
N TYR A 359 -2.34 2.66 25.04
CA TYR A 359 -3.39 3.51 24.49
C TYR A 359 -3.74 4.68 25.43
N GLY A 360 -3.76 5.89 24.89
CA GLY A 360 -4.19 7.12 25.54
C GLY A 360 -4.75 8.11 24.51
N ARG A 361 -5.89 8.74 24.83
CA ARG A 361 -6.54 9.72 23.92
C ARG A 361 -5.77 11.03 23.82
N ASP A 362 -5.07 11.39 24.88
CA ASP A 362 -4.39 12.66 25.05
C ASP A 362 -2.87 12.50 24.93
N TRP A 363 -2.16 13.63 24.87
CA TRP A 363 -0.70 13.65 24.86
C TRP A 363 -0.16 13.33 26.25
N ASN A 364 0.80 12.41 26.34
CA ASN A 364 1.41 11.99 27.60
C ASN A 364 2.90 12.27 27.62
N MET A 365 3.43 12.60 28.81
CA MET A 365 4.87 12.66 29.05
C MET A 365 5.32 11.30 29.60
N ASN A 366 6.07 10.54 28.80
CA ASN A 366 6.62 9.25 29.22
C ASN A 366 8.12 9.40 29.47
N VAL A 367 8.52 9.20 30.72
CA VAL A 367 9.93 9.01 31.08
C VAL A 367 10.28 7.54 30.87
N LEU A 368 11.39 7.26 30.18
CA LEU A 368 11.84 5.89 30.00
C LEU A 368 12.31 5.33 31.35
N GLY A 369 11.71 4.23 31.80
CA GLY A 369 11.91 3.69 33.14
C GLY A 369 10.84 2.68 33.55
N GLU A 370 10.99 2.14 34.76
CA GLU A 370 10.15 1.09 35.35
C GLU A 370 9.79 1.45 36.80
N ASP A 371 8.57 1.09 37.26
CA ASP A 371 8.11 1.21 38.66
C ASP A 371 8.42 2.56 39.36
N GLU A 372 8.11 3.64 38.66
CA GLU A 372 8.37 5.02 39.12
C GLU A 372 9.84 5.47 39.14
N GLN A 373 10.77 4.67 38.59
CA GLN A 373 12.19 4.99 38.49
C GLN A 373 12.62 5.22 37.03
N PRO A 374 13.25 6.36 36.71
CA PRO A 374 13.79 6.60 35.37
C PRO A 374 15.02 5.72 35.11
N TYR A 375 15.13 5.20 33.90
CA TYR A 375 16.40 4.65 33.42
C TYR A 375 17.37 5.78 33.13
N LEU A 376 18.62 5.56 33.53
CA LEU A 376 19.72 6.49 33.34
C LEU A 376 20.63 6.06 32.19
N PHE A 377 20.89 6.99 31.28
CA PHE A 377 21.70 6.79 30.08
C PHE A 377 23.02 7.53 30.23
N HIS A 378 24.13 6.80 30.11
CA HIS A 378 25.46 7.40 30.10
C HIS A 378 25.74 8.02 28.72
N LEU A 379 25.83 9.35 28.68
CA LEU A 379 26.12 10.12 27.48
C LEU A 379 27.41 10.92 27.72
N THR A 380 28.32 10.84 26.76
CA THR A 380 29.57 11.59 26.79
C THR A 380 29.36 13.02 26.29
N GLU A 381 30.30 13.92 26.54
CA GLU A 381 30.26 15.26 25.95
C GLU A 381 30.33 15.18 24.41
N GLY A 382 29.40 15.86 23.72
CA GLY A 382 29.35 15.98 22.28
C GLY A 382 28.08 15.39 21.65
N LYS A 383 28.17 15.11 20.34
CA LYS A 383 27.02 14.70 19.54
C LYS A 383 26.69 13.22 19.71
N HIS A 384 25.44 12.93 20.01
CA HIS A 384 24.88 11.59 20.09
C HIS A 384 23.67 11.45 19.17
N ARG A 385 23.44 10.23 18.66
CA ARG A 385 22.28 9.92 17.83
C ARG A 385 21.32 9.00 18.56
N ILE A 386 20.08 9.44 18.70
CA ILE A 386 19.00 8.61 19.23
C ILE A 386 18.17 8.10 18.07
N ARG A 387 18.16 6.79 17.86
CA ARG A 387 17.31 6.13 16.86
C ARG A 387 16.21 5.36 17.57
N MET A 388 14.98 5.58 17.13
CA MET A 388 13.83 4.79 17.59
C MET A 388 13.26 4.02 16.42
N THR A 389 13.02 2.72 16.62
CA THR A 389 12.55 1.79 15.58
C THR A 389 11.24 1.16 16.00
N VAL A 390 10.31 0.97 15.06
CA VAL A 390 9.12 0.15 15.29
C VAL A 390 9.54 -1.30 15.47
N SER A 391 9.32 -1.85 16.67
CA SER A 391 9.48 -3.27 16.96
C SER A 391 8.13 -3.90 17.30
N LEU A 392 8.02 -5.21 17.12
CA LEU A 392 6.85 -5.95 17.56
C LEU A 392 7.00 -6.43 19.01
N GLY A 393 8.22 -6.61 19.54
CA GLY A 393 8.36 -7.03 20.93
C GLY A 393 7.72 -8.39 21.19
N ASP A 394 7.13 -8.46 22.36
CA ASP A 394 6.26 -9.51 22.85
C ASP A 394 4.92 -9.64 22.09
N ILE A 395 4.57 -8.72 21.18
CA ILE A 395 3.43 -8.88 20.28
C ILE A 395 3.75 -9.85 19.12
N ALA A 396 5.02 -9.96 18.70
CA ALA A 396 5.39 -10.83 17.59
C ALA A 396 4.97 -12.31 17.80
N PRO A 397 5.25 -12.94 18.95
CA PRO A 397 4.80 -14.30 19.23
C PRO A 397 3.27 -14.48 19.17
N LEU A 398 2.51 -13.47 19.62
CA LEU A 398 1.04 -13.48 19.56
C LEU A 398 0.56 -13.46 18.11
N LEU A 399 1.17 -12.60 17.28
CA LEU A 399 0.84 -12.50 15.86
C LEU A 399 1.19 -13.79 15.11
N GLN A 400 2.37 -14.37 15.34
CA GLN A 400 2.76 -15.66 14.75
C GLN A 400 1.77 -16.77 15.13
N THR A 401 1.34 -16.80 16.39
CA THR A 401 0.37 -17.78 16.89
C THR A 401 -0.97 -17.65 16.16
N ILE A 402 -1.51 -16.42 16.06
CA ILE A 402 -2.78 -16.19 15.34
C ILE A 402 -2.63 -16.40 13.84
N GLU A 403 -1.49 -16.07 13.22
CA GLU A 403 -1.22 -16.33 11.80
C GLU A 403 -1.20 -17.84 11.50
N SER A 404 -0.52 -18.63 12.34
CA SER A 404 -0.55 -20.10 12.26
C SER A 404 -1.98 -20.63 12.42
N SER A 405 -2.74 -20.12 13.41
CA SER A 405 -4.16 -20.46 13.55
C SER A 405 -4.98 -20.10 12.32
N VAL A 406 -4.75 -18.95 11.69
CA VAL A 406 -5.47 -18.55 10.47
C VAL A 406 -5.17 -19.49 9.31
N LEU A 407 -3.93 -19.94 9.15
CA LEU A 407 -3.56 -20.92 8.11
C LEU A 407 -4.26 -22.27 8.33
N GLU A 408 -4.21 -22.81 9.54
CA GLU A 408 -4.88 -24.06 9.93
C GLU A 408 -6.41 -23.97 9.77
N LEU A 409 -7.00 -22.86 10.22
CA LEU A 409 -8.44 -22.60 10.07
C LEU A 409 -8.84 -22.41 8.61
N ASN A 410 -8.01 -21.78 7.79
CA ASN A 410 -8.24 -21.68 6.34
C ASN A 410 -8.09 -23.05 5.65
N GLU A 411 -7.17 -23.91 6.09
CA GLU A 411 -7.08 -25.28 5.57
C GLU A 411 -8.35 -26.06 5.92
N MET A 412 -8.80 -26.00 7.18
CA MET A 412 -10.06 -26.61 7.59
C MET A 412 -11.25 -26.03 6.84
N TYR A 413 -11.26 -24.71 6.62
CA TYR A 413 -12.25 -24.05 5.78
C TYR A 413 -12.31 -24.68 4.39
N ARG A 414 -11.15 -24.84 3.73
CA ARG A 414 -11.04 -25.42 2.39
C ARG A 414 -11.48 -26.88 2.38
N LYS A 415 -11.06 -27.71 3.34
CA LYS A 415 -11.52 -29.11 3.46
C LYS A 415 -13.03 -29.20 3.61
N VAL A 416 -13.64 -28.34 4.44
CA VAL A 416 -15.11 -28.27 4.59
C VAL A 416 -15.77 -27.77 3.31
N LEU A 417 -15.21 -26.74 2.67
CA LEU A 417 -15.69 -26.17 1.41
C LEU A 417 -15.73 -27.24 0.32
N MET A 418 -14.69 -28.05 0.15
CA MET A 418 -14.62 -29.15 -0.82
C MET A 418 -15.73 -30.20 -0.64
N ILE A 419 -16.33 -30.30 0.54
CA ILE A 419 -17.44 -31.23 0.82
C ILE A 419 -18.80 -30.54 0.72
N THR A 420 -18.88 -29.30 1.19
CA THR A 420 -20.16 -28.62 1.49
C THR A 420 -20.57 -27.56 0.48
N SER A 421 -19.62 -27.04 -0.32
CA SER A 421 -19.69 -25.80 -1.10
C SER A 421 -19.74 -24.52 -0.27
N ASN A 422 -19.61 -23.36 -0.91
CA ASN A 422 -19.75 -22.05 -0.25
C ASN A 422 -21.19 -21.74 0.19
N THR A 423 -22.18 -22.49 -0.31
CA THR A 423 -23.60 -22.40 0.06
C THR A 423 -24.15 -23.77 0.47
N PRO A 424 -23.79 -24.29 1.65
CA PRO A 424 -24.26 -25.58 2.13
C PRO A 424 -25.78 -25.66 2.26
N ASP A 425 -26.35 -26.83 1.95
CA ASP A 425 -27.75 -27.14 2.21
C ASP A 425 -27.98 -27.30 3.72
N PRO A 426 -28.79 -26.43 4.35
CA PRO A 426 -29.00 -26.45 5.80
C PRO A 426 -29.74 -27.70 6.30
N PHE A 427 -30.33 -28.50 5.42
CA PHE A 427 -31.07 -29.72 5.76
C PHE A 427 -30.27 -31.01 5.54
N ARG A 428 -29.06 -30.91 4.96
CA ARG A 428 -28.21 -32.06 4.69
C ARG A 428 -27.22 -32.29 5.83
N ASP A 429 -27.18 -33.52 6.33
CA ASP A 429 -26.09 -33.99 7.18
C ASP A 429 -24.93 -34.43 6.27
N TYR A 430 -23.85 -33.65 6.29
CA TYR A 430 -22.65 -33.89 5.47
C TYR A 430 -21.69 -34.91 6.11
N GLN A 431 -21.92 -35.31 7.37
CA GLN A 431 -21.07 -36.20 8.15
C GLN A 431 -19.60 -35.76 8.12
N LEU A 432 -19.37 -34.47 8.36
CA LEU A 432 -18.06 -33.84 8.24
C LEU A 432 -17.03 -34.50 9.16
N GLU A 433 -17.44 -34.89 10.36
CA GLU A 433 -16.60 -35.62 11.33
C GLU A 433 -16.13 -36.99 10.84
N LYS A 434 -16.78 -37.58 9.84
CA LYS A 434 -16.32 -38.84 9.21
C LYS A 434 -15.46 -38.61 7.99
N ARG A 435 -15.64 -37.47 7.31
CA ARG A 435 -14.96 -37.13 6.06
C ARG A 435 -13.69 -36.31 6.29
N ILE A 436 -13.64 -35.57 7.39
CA ILE A 436 -12.50 -34.81 7.90
C ILE A 436 -12.28 -35.28 9.35
N PRO A 437 -11.60 -36.43 9.54
CA PRO A 437 -11.52 -37.09 10.85
C PRO A 437 -10.86 -36.25 11.95
N ASP A 438 -9.97 -35.35 11.56
CA ASP A 438 -9.17 -34.42 12.38
C ASP A 438 -9.92 -33.11 12.72
N MET A 439 -11.06 -32.81 12.08
CA MET A 439 -11.75 -31.52 12.17
C MET A 439 -12.02 -31.05 13.61
N THR A 440 -12.57 -31.92 14.46
CA THR A 440 -12.93 -31.54 15.84
C THR A 440 -11.72 -31.41 16.74
N GLU A 441 -10.64 -32.15 16.45
CA GLU A 441 -9.38 -32.05 17.18
C GLU A 441 -8.70 -30.72 16.87
N VAL A 442 -8.56 -30.38 15.58
CA VAL A 442 -8.02 -29.10 15.12
C VAL A 442 -8.83 -27.93 15.67
N PHE A 443 -10.17 -27.97 15.60
CA PHE A 443 -10.98 -26.87 16.15
C PHE A 443 -10.83 -26.70 17.66
N ALA A 444 -10.68 -27.79 18.42
CA ALA A 444 -10.48 -27.71 19.87
C ALA A 444 -9.10 -27.11 20.19
N GLU A 445 -8.06 -27.58 19.52
CA GLU A 445 -6.69 -27.07 19.68
C GLU A 445 -6.61 -25.58 19.31
N GLN A 446 -7.15 -25.18 18.16
CA GLN A 446 -7.15 -23.79 17.74
C GLN A 446 -7.97 -22.88 18.68
N ALA A 447 -9.04 -23.40 19.30
CA ALA A 447 -9.78 -22.66 20.31
C ALA A 447 -8.92 -22.37 21.55
N GLU A 448 -8.17 -23.37 22.05
CA GLU A 448 -7.27 -23.19 23.18
C GLU A 448 -6.11 -22.24 22.87
N ILE A 449 -5.51 -22.37 21.67
CA ILE A 449 -4.42 -21.51 21.21
C ILE A 449 -4.88 -20.06 21.13
N ILE A 450 -5.99 -19.78 20.45
CA ILE A 450 -6.50 -18.40 20.29
C ILE A 450 -6.92 -17.82 21.65
N GLN A 451 -7.49 -18.64 22.54
CA GLN A 451 -7.85 -18.22 23.90
C GLN A 451 -6.61 -17.76 24.68
N SER A 452 -5.47 -18.46 24.55
CA SER A 452 -4.24 -18.09 25.25
C SER A 452 -3.73 -16.69 24.86
N VAL A 453 -3.85 -16.33 23.58
CA VAL A 453 -3.50 -14.98 23.07
C VAL A 453 -4.46 -13.93 23.62
N ALA A 454 -5.77 -14.23 23.66
CA ALA A 454 -6.76 -13.32 24.21
C ALA A 454 -6.52 -13.05 25.70
N ASP A 455 -6.24 -14.09 26.48
CA ASP A 455 -5.97 -14.00 27.91
C ASP A 455 -4.71 -13.17 28.21
N TYR A 456 -3.63 -13.37 27.43
CA TYR A 456 -2.41 -12.58 27.56
C TYR A 456 -2.65 -11.08 27.33
N LEU A 457 -3.40 -10.72 26.29
CA LEU A 457 -3.70 -9.32 25.98
C LEU A 457 -4.59 -8.65 27.03
N GLU A 458 -5.57 -9.37 27.59
CA GLU A 458 -6.40 -8.86 28.70
C GLU A 458 -5.54 -8.59 29.95
N GLU A 459 -4.59 -9.49 30.25
CA GLU A 459 -3.68 -9.34 31.38
C GLU A 459 -2.70 -8.17 31.16
N ALA A 460 -2.09 -8.08 29.97
CA ALA A 460 -1.07 -7.08 29.67
C ALA A 460 -1.62 -5.65 29.59
N THR A 461 -2.85 -5.48 29.10
CA THR A 461 -3.47 -4.17 28.91
C THR A 461 -4.38 -3.77 30.06
N GLY A 462 -4.87 -4.73 30.84
CA GLY A 462 -5.82 -4.51 31.94
C GLY A 462 -7.23 -4.11 31.49
N GLU A 463 -7.53 -4.17 30.19
CA GLU A 463 -8.86 -3.86 29.63
C GLU A 463 -9.34 -4.88 28.60
N ARG A 464 -10.66 -5.01 28.46
CA ARG A 464 -11.30 -5.72 27.35
C ARG A 464 -11.61 -4.73 26.24
N SER A 465 -11.10 -4.97 25.04
CA SER A 465 -11.31 -4.12 23.86
C SER A 465 -12.00 -4.84 22.71
N ASP A 466 -12.30 -4.08 21.66
CA ASP A 466 -12.78 -4.61 20.38
C ASP A 466 -11.76 -5.57 19.73
N LYS A 467 -10.46 -5.37 19.96
CA LYS A 467 -9.39 -6.23 19.43
C LYS A 467 -9.42 -7.61 20.05
N VAL A 468 -9.59 -7.70 21.36
CA VAL A 468 -9.70 -8.97 22.09
C VAL A 468 -11.04 -9.67 21.79
N ALA A 469 -12.12 -8.90 21.59
CA ALA A 469 -13.44 -9.45 21.31
C ALA A 469 -13.51 -10.30 20.02
N VAL A 470 -12.70 -9.97 19.00
CA VAL A 470 -12.60 -10.77 17.76
C VAL A 470 -12.05 -12.17 18.07
N LEU A 471 -11.03 -12.27 18.93
CA LEU A 471 -10.43 -13.55 19.35
C LEU A 471 -11.46 -14.41 20.09
N HIS A 472 -12.13 -13.87 21.12
CA HIS A 472 -13.18 -14.58 21.86
C HIS A 472 -14.34 -15.04 20.97
N THR A 473 -14.71 -14.24 19.98
CA THR A 473 -15.78 -14.60 19.03
C THR A 473 -15.39 -15.83 18.22
N MET A 474 -14.11 -15.93 17.80
CA MET A 474 -13.61 -17.11 17.11
C MET A 474 -13.56 -18.32 18.05
N VAL A 475 -13.02 -18.19 19.26
CA VAL A 475 -12.95 -19.27 20.26
C VAL A 475 -14.33 -19.84 20.52
N GLN A 476 -15.31 -18.98 20.85
CA GLN A 476 -16.68 -19.42 21.13
C GLN A 476 -17.30 -20.17 19.93
N GLN A 477 -17.00 -19.72 18.72
CA GLN A 477 -17.47 -20.39 17.51
C GLN A 477 -16.83 -21.77 17.33
N LEU A 478 -15.52 -21.89 17.53
CA LEU A 478 -14.80 -23.16 17.45
C LEU A 478 -15.31 -24.16 18.49
N GLU A 479 -15.46 -23.73 19.75
CA GLU A 479 -16.04 -24.56 20.81
C GLU A 479 -17.46 -25.05 20.46
N GLU A 480 -18.29 -24.20 19.86
CA GLU A 480 -19.63 -24.61 19.40
C GLU A 480 -19.55 -25.64 18.26
N MET A 481 -18.59 -25.51 17.35
CA MET A 481 -18.36 -26.45 16.25
C MET A 481 -17.83 -27.80 16.73
N VAL A 482 -16.97 -27.82 17.75
CA VAL A 482 -16.52 -29.05 18.41
C VAL A 482 -17.69 -29.75 19.10
N LYS A 483 -18.53 -28.98 19.81
CA LYS A 483 -19.67 -29.51 20.56
C LYS A 483 -20.79 -30.02 19.65
N TYR A 484 -21.00 -29.38 18.50
CA TYR A 484 -22.03 -29.70 17.53
C TYR A 484 -21.46 -29.79 16.09
N PRO A 485 -20.70 -30.84 15.75
CA PRO A 485 -20.07 -30.99 14.43
C PRO A 485 -21.07 -31.00 13.27
N ASP A 486 -22.30 -31.46 13.51
CA ASP A 486 -23.41 -31.46 12.55
C ASP A 486 -23.86 -30.05 12.14
N ARG A 487 -23.47 -29.02 12.90
CA ARG A 487 -23.81 -27.61 12.63
C ARG A 487 -22.70 -26.85 11.92
N VAL A 488 -21.52 -27.42 11.72
CA VAL A 488 -20.38 -26.74 11.07
C VAL A 488 -20.79 -26.17 9.71
N ALA A 489 -21.46 -26.98 8.88
CA ALA A 489 -21.95 -26.53 7.57
C ALA A 489 -22.88 -25.31 7.67
N LYS A 490 -23.74 -25.23 8.69
CA LYS A 490 -24.67 -24.08 8.88
C LYS A 490 -23.94 -22.80 9.30
N GLN A 491 -22.76 -22.95 9.89
CA GLN A 491 -21.95 -21.85 10.42
C GLN A 491 -20.79 -21.47 9.50
N LEU A 492 -20.66 -22.10 8.32
CA LEU A 492 -19.54 -21.89 7.41
C LEU A 492 -19.35 -20.42 7.00
N LYS A 493 -20.47 -19.70 6.80
CA LYS A 493 -20.44 -18.27 6.49
C LYS A 493 -19.88 -17.43 7.64
N SER A 494 -20.33 -17.66 8.88
CA SER A 494 -19.82 -16.91 10.04
C SER A 494 -18.38 -17.31 10.36
N TYR A 495 -18.03 -18.59 10.14
CA TYR A 495 -16.66 -19.09 10.28
C TYR A 495 -15.70 -18.34 9.36
N LYS A 496 -16.04 -18.26 8.07
CA LYS A 496 -15.28 -17.47 7.09
C LYS A 496 -15.11 -16.01 7.53
N ILE A 497 -16.20 -15.37 7.99
CA ILE A 497 -16.17 -13.97 8.43
C ILE A 497 -15.23 -13.80 9.63
N ASN A 498 -15.30 -14.71 10.61
CA ASN A 498 -14.50 -14.63 11.83
C ASN A 498 -13.03 -14.95 11.58
N VAL A 499 -12.71 -15.94 10.73
CA VAL A 499 -11.33 -16.20 10.27
C VAL A 499 -10.78 -15.00 9.48
N GLY A 500 -11.60 -14.40 8.61
CA GLY A 500 -11.26 -13.14 7.94
C GLY A 500 -11.03 -11.98 8.92
N GLY A 501 -11.78 -11.96 10.02
CA GLY A 501 -11.60 -11.04 11.15
C GLY A 501 -10.27 -11.23 11.86
N LEU A 502 -9.80 -12.47 12.06
CA LEU A 502 -8.46 -12.75 12.58
C LEU A 502 -7.35 -12.23 11.64
N GLY A 503 -7.49 -12.42 10.33
CA GLY A 503 -6.54 -11.83 9.36
C GLY A 503 -6.49 -10.30 9.45
N THR A 504 -7.65 -9.65 9.60
CA THR A 504 -7.73 -8.20 9.81
C THR A 504 -7.11 -7.78 11.16
N TRP A 505 -7.28 -8.62 12.18
CA TRP A 505 -6.67 -8.43 13.49
C TRP A 505 -5.14 -8.48 13.41
N ILE A 506 -4.56 -9.47 12.70
CA ILE A 506 -3.11 -9.57 12.46
C ILE A 506 -2.59 -8.28 11.83
N LEU A 507 -3.22 -7.81 10.75
CA LEU A 507 -2.86 -6.56 10.08
C LEU A 507 -2.89 -5.36 11.04
N THR A 508 -3.98 -5.23 11.80
CA THR A 508 -4.20 -4.08 12.67
C THR A 508 -3.26 -4.07 13.88
N VAL A 509 -2.97 -5.26 14.45
CA VAL A 509 -2.08 -5.39 15.62
C VAL A 509 -0.61 -5.34 15.20
N ARG A 510 -0.26 -5.78 13.99
CA ARG A 510 1.08 -5.58 13.43
C ARG A 510 1.42 -4.11 13.20
N GLU A 511 0.42 -3.29 12.88
CA GLU A 511 0.62 -1.83 12.86
C GLU A 511 0.81 -1.31 14.28
N GLN A 512 1.94 -0.65 14.54
CA GLN A 512 2.37 -0.14 15.84
C GLN A 512 2.48 1.40 15.81
N PRO A 513 1.40 2.17 15.59
CA PRO A 513 1.46 3.62 15.44
C PRO A 513 1.83 4.33 16.75
N LEU A 514 2.67 5.37 16.65
CA LEU A 514 3.03 6.27 17.75
C LEU A 514 3.27 7.67 17.19
N SER A 515 2.64 8.68 17.76
CA SER A 515 2.94 10.09 17.46
C SER A 515 3.88 10.67 18.51
N LEU A 516 4.86 11.47 18.08
CA LEU A 516 5.77 12.22 18.94
C LEU A 516 5.66 13.71 18.64
N ASP A 517 5.75 14.52 19.70
CA ASP A 517 5.83 15.98 19.65
C ASP A 517 7.29 16.40 19.88
N TYR A 518 7.91 15.96 20.97
CA TYR A 518 9.34 16.20 21.22
C TYR A 518 9.94 15.16 22.18
N LEU A 519 11.26 15.09 22.19
CA LEU A 519 12.09 14.34 23.12
C LEU A 519 12.76 15.31 24.10
N ILE A 520 12.97 14.87 25.34
CA ILE A 520 13.73 15.58 26.35
C ILE A 520 14.88 14.70 26.82
N VAL A 521 16.10 15.23 26.80
CA VAL A 521 17.26 14.67 27.49
C VAL A 521 17.60 15.62 28.62
N ALA A 522 17.49 15.17 29.86
CA ALA A 522 17.63 16.04 31.01
C ALA A 522 18.28 15.32 32.20
N SER A 523 18.77 16.10 33.15
CA SER A 523 19.12 15.57 34.45
C SER A 523 17.86 15.13 35.22
N PRO A 524 17.91 14.05 36.02
CA PRO A 524 16.77 13.52 36.78
C PRO A 524 16.06 14.53 37.71
N GLU A 525 16.75 15.57 38.19
CA GLU A 525 16.18 16.60 39.06
C GLU A 525 15.33 17.65 38.32
N GLN A 526 15.36 17.70 36.99
CA GLN A 526 14.62 18.70 36.22
C GLN A 526 13.11 18.41 36.19
N GLU A 527 12.29 19.45 36.37
CA GLU A 527 10.83 19.33 36.21
C GLU A 527 10.46 19.23 34.73
N LEU A 528 9.75 18.16 34.37
CA LEU A 528 9.26 17.96 33.00
C LEU A 528 7.99 18.78 32.72
N PRO A 529 7.81 19.27 31.48
CA PRO A 529 6.64 20.05 31.10
C PRO A 529 5.37 19.18 31.10
N ARG A 530 4.23 19.83 31.27
CA ARG A 530 2.92 19.17 31.22
C ARG A 530 2.57 18.78 29.78
N ALA A 531 2.17 17.54 29.58
CA ALA A 531 1.68 17.08 28.29
C ALA A 531 0.22 17.49 28.03
N ASP A 532 -0.64 17.47 29.06
CA ASP A 532 -2.07 17.79 28.95
C ASP A 532 -2.39 19.28 29.06
N ALA A 533 -3.25 19.73 28.16
CA ALA A 533 -3.83 21.07 28.18
C ALA A 533 -4.76 21.26 29.38
N THR A 534 -4.75 22.46 29.96
CA THR A 534 -5.77 22.85 30.94
C THR A 534 -7.11 23.13 30.26
N VAL A 535 -8.21 22.99 31.00
CA VAL A 535 -9.58 23.26 30.51
C VAL A 535 -9.70 24.67 29.89
N LEU A 536 -9.01 25.66 30.45
CA LEU A 536 -9.03 27.03 29.92
C LEU A 536 -8.33 27.15 28.58
N GLU A 537 -7.21 26.44 28.38
CA GLU A 537 -6.48 26.39 27.11
C GLU A 537 -7.31 25.70 26.03
N VAL A 538 -7.98 24.58 26.37
CA VAL A 538 -8.90 23.89 25.45
C VAL A 538 -10.06 24.79 25.02
N VAL A 539 -10.72 25.46 25.97
CA VAL A 539 -11.83 26.39 25.65
C VAL A 539 -11.33 27.56 24.80
N GLY A 540 -10.13 28.08 25.09
CA GLY A 540 -9.49 29.13 24.29
C GLY A 540 -9.21 28.68 22.86
N HIS A 541 -8.66 27.48 22.69
CA HIS A 541 -8.40 26.84 21.40
C HIS A 541 -9.68 26.71 20.57
N GLU A 542 -10.72 26.07 21.11
CA GLU A 542 -11.98 25.80 20.41
C GLU A 542 -12.69 27.08 19.95
N LEU A 543 -12.75 28.09 20.82
CA LEU A 543 -13.34 29.38 20.46
C LEU A 543 -12.53 30.09 19.38
N GLY A 544 -11.20 30.03 19.45
CA GLY A 544 -10.32 30.62 18.45
C GLY A 544 -10.41 29.92 17.09
N ALA A 545 -10.42 28.60 17.07
CA ALA A 545 -10.57 27.79 15.86
C ALA A 545 -11.93 28.04 15.18
N PHE A 546 -13.02 28.09 15.97
CA PHE A 546 -14.35 28.42 15.46
C PHE A 546 -14.42 29.81 14.83
N VAL A 547 -13.80 30.83 15.41
CA VAL A 547 -13.80 32.17 14.81
C VAL A 547 -12.97 32.20 13.53
N SER A 548 -11.82 31.51 13.51
CA SER A 548 -10.91 31.45 12.36
C SER A 548 -11.57 30.77 11.15
N SER A 549 -12.48 29.82 11.36
CA SER A 549 -13.14 29.11 10.25
C SER A 549 -14.14 29.94 9.43
N TYR A 550 -14.53 31.13 9.90
CA TYR A 550 -15.34 32.07 9.12
C TYR A 550 -14.49 33.05 8.30
N THR A 551 -13.20 33.13 8.57
CA THR A 551 -12.27 34.06 7.92
C THR A 551 -11.27 33.38 7.01
N GLU A 552 -10.98 32.09 7.24
CA GLU A 552 -10.10 31.29 6.40
C GLU A 552 -10.91 30.42 5.43
N ASP A 553 -10.56 30.51 4.15
CA ASP A 553 -11.13 29.70 3.08
C ASP A 553 -10.26 28.46 2.85
N TYR A 554 -10.64 27.33 3.47
CA TYR A 554 -9.89 26.07 3.45
C TYR A 554 -10.00 25.28 2.13
N ASP A 555 -10.85 25.72 1.20
CA ASP A 555 -11.12 25.03 -0.06
C ASP A 555 -10.30 25.56 -1.25
N SER A 556 -9.70 26.75 -1.13
CA SER A 556 -8.84 27.30 -2.18
C SER A 556 -7.37 26.90 -2.00
N ILE A 557 -6.97 25.90 -2.78
CA ILE A 557 -5.57 25.46 -2.94
C ILE A 557 -4.95 26.30 -4.07
N GLY A 558 -4.48 27.52 -3.81
CA GLY A 558 -3.91 28.33 -4.91
C GLY A 558 -3.20 29.62 -4.50
N ASN A 559 -2.11 29.87 -5.24
CA ASN A 559 -1.30 31.08 -5.21
C ASN A 559 -2.08 32.24 -5.90
N THR A 560 -2.18 33.38 -5.25
CA THR A 560 -3.00 34.54 -5.70
C THR A 560 -2.28 35.47 -6.69
N GLY A 561 -1.24 34.99 -7.37
CA GLY A 561 -0.51 35.76 -8.38
C GLY A 561 -1.35 36.09 -9.62
N GLU A 562 -1.74 37.36 -9.79
CA GLU A 562 -2.17 37.92 -11.06
C GLU A 562 -0.96 38.09 -11.99
N ASN A 563 -0.44 36.99 -12.56
CA ASN A 563 0.42 37.06 -13.74
C ASN A 563 -0.44 36.90 -15.00
N ASP A 564 -0.17 37.68 -16.05
CA ASP A 564 -0.88 37.63 -17.34
C ASP A 564 -0.74 36.27 -18.06
N LYS A 565 0.24 35.44 -17.67
CA LYS A 565 0.41 34.04 -18.08
C LYS A 565 -0.13 33.09 -17.01
N SER A 566 -1.45 32.92 -16.94
CA SER A 566 -2.08 31.95 -16.03
C SER A 566 -3.10 31.07 -16.73
N ILE A 567 -3.17 29.81 -16.32
CA ILE A 567 -4.21 28.85 -16.74
C ILE A 567 -4.97 28.32 -15.52
N THR A 568 -6.21 27.90 -15.73
CA THR A 568 -7.06 27.24 -14.74
C THR A 568 -7.13 25.76 -15.04
N VAL A 569 -6.73 24.93 -14.07
CA VAL A 569 -6.70 23.47 -14.21
C VAL A 569 -7.67 22.86 -13.21
N TRP A 570 -8.60 22.02 -13.67
CA TRP A 570 -9.51 21.29 -12.79
C TRP A 570 -9.13 19.83 -12.67
N VAL A 571 -9.25 19.31 -11.45
CA VAL A 571 -8.91 17.93 -11.11
C VAL A 571 -10.06 17.30 -10.34
N THR A 572 -10.36 16.04 -10.61
CA THR A 572 -11.51 15.30 -10.05
C THR A 572 -11.13 14.24 -9.01
N THR A 573 -9.86 14.20 -8.56
CA THR A 573 -9.34 13.25 -7.55
C THR A 573 -9.56 13.69 -6.09
N GLY A 574 -8.93 13.00 -5.14
CA GLY A 574 -8.85 13.35 -3.74
C GLY A 574 -7.91 14.51 -3.45
N ARG A 575 -8.00 15.03 -2.21
CA ARG A 575 -7.25 16.20 -1.77
C ARG A 575 -5.73 15.96 -1.77
N ASP A 576 -5.29 14.79 -1.35
CA ASP A 576 -3.87 14.45 -1.23
C ASP A 576 -3.19 14.39 -2.60
N GLN A 577 -3.83 13.75 -3.57
CA GLN A 577 -3.40 13.73 -4.98
C GLN A 577 -3.29 15.14 -5.56
N ALA A 578 -4.30 15.99 -5.30
CA ALA A 578 -4.29 17.38 -5.75
C ALA A 578 -3.16 18.21 -5.09
N GLN A 579 -2.82 17.93 -3.82
CA GLN A 579 -1.70 18.57 -3.14
C GLN A 579 -0.35 18.15 -3.70
N VAL A 580 -0.16 16.86 -4.02
CA VAL A 580 1.06 16.38 -4.68
C VAL A 580 1.23 17.06 -6.04
N LEU A 581 0.17 17.08 -6.87
CA LEU A 581 0.19 17.77 -8.15
C LEU A 581 0.52 19.27 -7.98
N LYS A 582 -0.09 19.95 -7.01
CA LYS A 582 0.22 21.36 -6.71
C LYS A 582 1.69 21.56 -6.35
N SER A 583 2.25 20.68 -5.51
CA SER A 583 3.67 20.74 -5.13
C SER A 583 4.57 20.60 -6.35
N LEU A 584 4.26 19.69 -7.28
CA LEU A 584 5.02 19.54 -8.51
C LEU A 584 4.91 20.78 -9.42
N ILE A 585 3.72 21.36 -9.52
CA ILE A 585 3.49 22.61 -10.26
C ILE A 585 4.35 23.76 -9.72
N ASP A 586 4.41 23.90 -8.40
CA ASP A 586 5.17 24.96 -7.73
C ASP A 586 6.68 24.69 -7.75
N ASP A 587 7.10 23.42 -7.76
CA ASP A 587 8.50 22.99 -7.70
C ASP A 587 9.20 22.96 -9.07
N SER A 588 8.51 22.59 -10.15
CA SER A 588 9.12 22.43 -11.49
C SER A 588 8.41 23.26 -12.55
N PHE A 589 7.11 23.06 -12.75
CA PHE A 589 6.40 23.70 -13.87
C PHE A 589 6.48 25.23 -13.85
N THR A 590 6.04 25.86 -12.77
CA THR A 590 5.97 27.33 -12.66
C THR A 590 7.36 27.96 -12.71
N PRO A 591 8.37 27.45 -11.97
CA PRO A 591 9.75 27.97 -12.07
C PRO A 591 10.38 27.85 -13.45
N ASP A 592 10.17 26.72 -14.15
CA ASP A 592 10.84 26.45 -15.42
C ASP A 592 10.20 27.17 -16.60
N THR A 593 8.88 27.40 -16.53
CA THR A 593 8.10 27.94 -17.65
C THR A 593 7.64 29.39 -17.46
N ASP A 594 7.68 29.92 -16.23
CA ASP A 594 7.09 31.21 -15.86
C ASP A 594 5.56 31.27 -16.12
N ILE A 595 4.89 30.10 -16.07
CA ILE A 595 3.43 29.95 -16.23
C ILE A 595 2.79 29.65 -14.87
N SER A 596 1.79 30.44 -14.47
CA SER A 596 1.04 30.20 -13.22
C SER A 596 -0.16 29.28 -13.43
N VAL A 597 -0.36 28.31 -12.54
CA VAL A 597 -1.49 27.38 -12.59
C VAL A 597 -2.44 27.56 -11.42
N LYS A 598 -3.71 27.84 -11.73
CA LYS A 598 -4.82 27.90 -10.77
C LYS A 598 -5.50 26.54 -10.69
N LEU A 599 -4.95 25.67 -9.84
CA LEU A 599 -5.49 24.33 -9.60
C LEU A 599 -6.79 24.38 -8.79
N ARG A 600 -7.82 23.64 -9.21
CA ARG A 600 -9.09 23.52 -8.47
C ARG A 600 -9.53 22.06 -8.39
N LEU A 601 -9.89 21.63 -7.18
CA LEU A 601 -10.54 20.36 -6.95
C LEU A 601 -12.04 20.52 -7.19
N VAL A 602 -12.59 19.84 -8.21
CA VAL A 602 -13.99 19.99 -8.61
C VAL A 602 -14.64 18.62 -8.83
N PRO A 603 -15.86 18.38 -8.32
CA PRO A 603 -16.65 17.21 -8.70
C PRO A 603 -16.84 17.07 -10.22
N GLY A 604 -16.56 15.89 -10.78
CA GLY A 604 -16.56 15.70 -12.25
C GLY A 604 -17.90 16.00 -12.95
N ASN A 605 -19.03 15.87 -12.27
CA ASN A 605 -20.35 16.20 -12.82
C ASN A 605 -20.59 17.71 -13.07
N ILE A 606 -19.70 18.58 -12.58
CA ILE A 606 -19.79 20.04 -12.77
C ILE A 606 -19.10 20.49 -14.07
N LEU A 607 -18.19 19.67 -14.63
CA LEU A 607 -17.39 20.05 -15.80
C LEU A 607 -18.25 20.40 -17.02
N LEU A 608 -19.23 19.56 -17.35
CA LEU A 608 -20.09 19.78 -18.52
C LEU A 608 -20.98 21.05 -18.37
N PRO A 609 -21.74 21.23 -17.27
CA PRO A 609 -22.48 22.47 -17.02
C PRO A 609 -21.61 23.73 -17.09
N ALA A 610 -20.41 23.70 -16.50
CA ALA A 610 -19.49 24.84 -16.50
C ALA A 610 -18.96 25.16 -17.91
N THR A 611 -18.58 24.13 -18.66
CA THR A 611 -18.12 24.27 -20.05
C THR A 611 -19.21 24.90 -20.93
N LEU A 612 -20.47 24.44 -20.80
CA LEU A 612 -21.62 25.02 -21.52
C LEU A 612 -21.94 26.47 -21.09
N ALA A 613 -21.65 26.83 -19.84
CA ALA A 613 -21.82 28.19 -19.34
C ALA A 613 -20.66 29.13 -19.71
N GLY A 614 -19.59 28.63 -20.34
CA GLY A 614 -18.38 29.40 -20.63
C GLY A 614 -17.52 29.72 -19.40
N GLU A 615 -17.73 28.98 -18.30
CA GLU A 615 -17.00 29.11 -17.03
C GLU A 615 -16.15 27.87 -16.70
N GLY A 616 -15.92 27.01 -17.70
CA GLY A 616 -15.05 25.85 -17.58
C GLY A 616 -13.57 26.20 -17.42
N PRO A 617 -12.72 25.23 -17.05
CA PRO A 617 -11.27 25.42 -16.98
C PRO A 617 -10.63 25.51 -18.37
N ASP A 618 -9.35 25.88 -18.41
CA ASP A 618 -8.53 25.77 -19.62
C ASP A 618 -8.14 24.29 -19.88
N VAL A 619 -7.80 23.56 -18.81
CA VAL A 619 -7.44 22.13 -18.82
C VAL A 619 -8.21 21.37 -17.74
N ALA A 620 -8.67 20.16 -18.06
CA ALA A 620 -9.31 19.24 -17.12
C ALA A 620 -8.58 17.89 -17.11
N MET A 621 -8.34 17.35 -15.93
CA MET A 621 -7.52 16.15 -15.71
C MET A 621 -8.33 15.01 -15.08
N GLN A 622 -7.81 13.78 -15.19
CA GLN A 622 -8.33 12.53 -14.65
C GLN A 622 -9.74 12.22 -15.15
N LEU A 623 -9.98 12.55 -16.40
CA LEU A 623 -11.25 12.30 -17.05
C LEU A 623 -11.29 10.86 -17.54
N GLY A 624 -12.44 10.20 -17.38
CA GLY A 624 -12.66 8.88 -17.96
C GLY A 624 -12.57 8.91 -19.49
N GLU A 625 -12.22 7.77 -20.07
CA GLU A 625 -11.95 7.64 -21.52
C GLU A 625 -13.13 8.01 -22.44
N ASP A 626 -14.37 8.02 -21.94
CA ASP A 626 -15.55 8.41 -22.69
C ASP A 626 -15.68 9.93 -22.85
N ILE A 627 -15.06 10.73 -21.99
CA ILE A 627 -15.30 12.18 -21.90
C ILE A 627 -14.69 12.97 -23.07
N PRO A 628 -13.39 12.81 -23.44
CA PRO A 628 -12.75 13.68 -24.42
C PRO A 628 -13.43 13.71 -25.78
N VAL A 629 -13.72 12.52 -26.33
CA VAL A 629 -14.36 12.39 -27.66
C VAL A 629 -15.81 12.87 -27.62
N ASN A 630 -16.52 12.70 -26.50
CA ASN A 630 -17.84 13.30 -26.32
C ASN A 630 -17.79 14.84 -26.33
N TYR A 631 -16.74 15.46 -25.79
CA TYR A 631 -16.57 16.91 -25.81
C TYR A 631 -16.13 17.39 -27.20
N ALA A 632 -15.28 16.63 -27.88
CA ALA A 632 -14.86 16.88 -29.26
C ALA A 632 -16.05 16.94 -30.23
N MET A 633 -17.01 16.00 -30.12
CA MET A 633 -18.25 16.01 -30.91
C MET A 633 -19.11 17.27 -30.73
N ARG A 634 -18.90 18.02 -29.64
CA ARG A 634 -19.64 19.22 -29.28
C ARG A 634 -18.83 20.49 -29.49
N ASP A 635 -17.69 20.40 -30.19
CA ASP A 635 -16.72 21.47 -30.39
C ASP A 635 -16.26 22.10 -29.05
N ALA A 636 -16.19 21.28 -27.99
CA ALA A 636 -15.84 21.71 -26.63
C ALA A 636 -14.44 21.27 -26.20
N ALA A 637 -13.77 20.43 -26.98
CA ALA A 637 -12.41 19.96 -26.78
C ALA A 637 -11.51 20.43 -27.93
N ALA A 638 -10.28 20.85 -27.60
CA ALA A 638 -9.30 21.23 -28.61
C ALA A 638 -8.67 20.00 -29.27
N ASP A 639 -8.42 20.07 -30.58
CA ASP A 639 -7.67 19.05 -31.32
C ASP A 639 -6.16 19.24 -31.08
N LEU A 640 -5.54 18.25 -30.42
CA LEU A 640 -4.13 18.30 -30.06
C LEU A 640 -3.21 18.05 -31.27
N THR A 641 -3.73 17.53 -32.38
CA THR A 641 -2.94 17.31 -33.61
C THR A 641 -2.56 18.62 -34.31
N GLU A 642 -3.17 19.75 -33.92
CA GLU A 642 -2.85 21.07 -34.45
C GLU A 642 -1.54 21.65 -33.89
N PHE A 643 -0.96 21.06 -32.84
CA PHE A 643 0.31 21.51 -32.27
C PHE A 643 1.51 20.88 -32.99
N ASP A 644 2.52 21.71 -33.32
CA ASP A 644 3.67 21.32 -34.16
C ASP A 644 4.48 20.13 -33.62
N ASP A 645 4.51 19.92 -32.30
CA ASP A 645 5.27 18.88 -31.60
C ASP A 645 4.39 17.71 -31.12
N PHE A 646 3.13 17.62 -31.55
CA PHE A 646 2.21 16.54 -31.19
C PHE A 646 2.78 15.14 -31.49
N ASP A 647 3.35 14.97 -32.69
CA ASP A 647 3.91 13.69 -33.14
C ASP A 647 5.07 13.20 -32.24
N GLU A 648 5.77 14.10 -31.55
CA GLU A 648 6.81 13.74 -30.57
C GLU A 648 6.18 13.38 -29.22
N VAL A 649 5.16 14.11 -28.78
CA VAL A 649 4.51 13.87 -27.48
C VAL A 649 3.74 12.56 -27.47
N VAL A 650 3.10 12.19 -28.57
CA VAL A 650 2.27 10.99 -28.65
C VAL A 650 3.08 9.68 -28.55
N THR A 651 4.38 9.69 -28.88
CA THR A 651 5.23 8.49 -28.80
C THR A 651 5.50 8.02 -27.37
N ARG A 652 5.16 8.84 -26.36
CA ARG A 652 5.26 8.49 -24.94
C ARG A 652 4.27 7.38 -24.54
N PHE A 653 3.25 7.14 -25.36
CA PHE A 653 2.14 6.24 -25.08
C PHE A 653 2.05 5.11 -26.11
N ARG A 654 1.45 3.99 -25.71
CA ARG A 654 1.07 2.95 -26.68
C ARG A 654 -0.17 3.39 -27.45
N ASP A 655 -0.31 2.90 -28.69
CA ASP A 655 -1.51 3.12 -29.51
C ASP A 655 -2.80 2.76 -28.75
N SER A 656 -2.74 1.72 -27.92
CA SER A 656 -3.86 1.28 -27.10
C SER A 656 -4.32 2.31 -26.06
N GLY A 657 -3.42 3.17 -25.58
CA GLY A 657 -3.77 4.27 -24.67
C GLY A 657 -4.37 5.47 -25.41
N ILE A 658 -3.99 5.69 -26.68
CA ILE A 658 -4.41 6.84 -27.48
C ILE A 658 -5.72 6.59 -28.22
N GLU A 659 -5.99 5.34 -28.61
CA GLU A 659 -7.16 4.97 -29.42
C GLU A 659 -8.50 5.52 -28.91
N PRO A 660 -8.81 5.51 -27.59
CA PRO A 660 -10.07 6.06 -27.09
C PRO A 660 -10.23 7.57 -27.32
N TYR A 661 -9.14 8.29 -27.60
CA TYR A 661 -9.09 9.74 -27.75
C TYR A 661 -9.05 10.22 -29.20
N LYS A 662 -9.01 9.29 -30.17
CA LYS A 662 -9.05 9.60 -31.60
C LYS A 662 -10.48 9.87 -32.05
N TYR A 663 -10.67 10.96 -32.79
CA TYR A 663 -11.96 11.26 -33.41
C TYR A 663 -11.78 12.09 -34.68
N ASN A 664 -12.37 11.65 -35.79
CA ASN A 664 -12.38 12.38 -37.07
C ASN A 664 -10.98 12.84 -37.57
N GLY A 665 -9.94 12.04 -37.31
CA GLY A 665 -8.54 12.33 -37.68
C GLY A 665 -7.76 13.16 -36.66
N GLY A 666 -8.42 13.72 -35.65
CA GLY A 666 -7.81 14.44 -34.54
C GLY A 666 -7.64 13.59 -33.28
N VAL A 667 -6.91 14.12 -32.30
CA VAL A 667 -6.69 13.51 -30.97
C VAL A 667 -7.00 14.56 -29.92
N PHE A 668 -7.92 14.26 -29.00
CA PHE A 668 -8.52 15.29 -28.14
C PHE A 668 -8.05 15.24 -26.68
N ALA A 669 -7.19 14.29 -26.31
CA ALA A 669 -6.64 14.20 -24.96
C ALA A 669 -5.31 13.42 -24.95
N LEU A 670 -4.51 13.60 -23.89
CA LEU A 670 -3.34 12.76 -23.62
C LEU A 670 -3.65 11.79 -22.47
N PRO A 671 -3.28 10.50 -22.59
CA PRO A 671 -3.47 9.51 -21.54
C PRO A 671 -2.67 9.87 -20.29
N GLU A 672 -3.27 9.69 -19.11
CA GLU A 672 -2.62 9.81 -17.81
C GLU A 672 -2.39 8.45 -17.18
N GLN A 673 -3.45 7.65 -17.11
CA GLN A 673 -3.40 6.29 -16.58
C GLN A 673 -3.85 5.29 -17.63
N GLN A 674 -3.25 4.11 -17.62
CA GLN A 674 -3.69 2.98 -18.43
C GLN A 674 -3.67 1.71 -17.60
N THR A 675 -4.84 1.08 -17.46
CA THR A 675 -5.00 -0.20 -16.78
C THR A 675 -5.52 -1.28 -17.72
N PHE A 676 -5.23 -2.54 -17.40
CA PHE A 676 -5.64 -3.69 -18.21
C PHE A 676 -5.67 -4.99 -17.37
N PRO A 677 -6.43 -6.01 -17.81
CA PRO A 677 -6.53 -7.27 -17.10
C PRO A 677 -5.26 -8.12 -17.14
N MET A 678 -4.98 -8.82 -16.03
CA MET A 678 -3.96 -9.85 -15.85
C MET A 678 -4.57 -11.10 -15.20
N LEU A 679 -3.90 -12.24 -15.31
CA LEU A 679 -4.28 -13.48 -14.63
C LEU A 679 -3.58 -13.60 -13.27
N PHE A 680 -4.35 -13.65 -12.18
CA PHE A 680 -3.87 -13.89 -10.83
C PHE A 680 -4.11 -15.35 -10.44
N TYR A 681 -3.13 -16.00 -9.81
CA TYR A 681 -3.27 -17.40 -9.34
C TYR A 681 -2.52 -17.68 -8.03
N ARG A 682 -3.08 -18.58 -7.23
CA ARG A 682 -2.50 -19.13 -6.01
C ARG A 682 -1.64 -20.34 -6.32
N LYS A 683 -0.31 -20.19 -6.19
CA LYS A 683 0.68 -21.25 -6.47
C LYS A 683 0.43 -22.49 -5.62
N ASP A 684 0.27 -22.28 -4.33
CA ASP A 684 0.04 -23.32 -3.33
C ASP A 684 -1.23 -24.15 -3.63
N ILE A 685 -2.34 -23.49 -3.99
CA ILE A 685 -3.59 -24.17 -4.30
C ILE A 685 -3.54 -24.87 -5.67
N LEU A 686 -2.89 -24.26 -6.66
CA LEU A 686 -2.72 -24.90 -7.97
C LEU A 686 -1.86 -26.16 -7.83
N GLU A 687 -0.78 -26.11 -7.05
CA GLU A 687 0.07 -27.26 -6.76
C GLU A 687 -0.70 -28.38 -6.03
N GLU A 688 -1.50 -28.04 -5.00
CA GLU A 688 -2.37 -28.99 -4.28
C GLU A 688 -3.35 -29.72 -5.22
N LEU A 689 -3.86 -29.00 -6.23
CA LEU A 689 -4.82 -29.53 -7.21
C LEU A 689 -4.15 -30.17 -8.43
N GLU A 690 -2.82 -30.26 -8.47
CA GLU A 690 -2.03 -30.71 -9.63
C GLU A 690 -2.35 -29.91 -10.92
N LEU A 691 -2.61 -28.62 -10.77
CA LEU A 691 -2.91 -27.67 -11.83
C LEU A 691 -1.69 -26.79 -12.13
N THR A 692 -1.57 -26.36 -13.39
CA THR A 692 -0.58 -25.37 -13.82
C THR A 692 -1.27 -24.08 -14.26
N PRO A 693 -0.60 -22.92 -14.21
CA PRO A 693 -1.17 -21.67 -14.69
C PRO A 693 -1.61 -21.77 -16.17
N PRO A 694 -2.90 -21.49 -16.47
CA PRO A 694 -3.49 -21.71 -17.79
C PRO A 694 -2.97 -20.72 -18.84
N GLN A 695 -2.63 -21.23 -20.02
CA GLN A 695 -2.13 -20.40 -21.14
C GLN A 695 -3.24 -20.10 -22.16
N THR A 696 -4.27 -20.96 -22.24
CA THR A 696 -5.38 -20.85 -23.19
C THR A 696 -6.75 -20.92 -22.52
N TRP A 697 -7.79 -20.44 -23.21
CA TRP A 697 -9.18 -20.66 -22.76
C TRP A 697 -9.56 -22.14 -22.64
N GLN A 698 -8.93 -23.03 -23.42
CA GLN A 698 -9.18 -24.46 -23.31
C GLN A 698 -8.66 -25.01 -21.97
N ASP A 699 -7.51 -24.52 -21.51
CA ASP A 699 -6.98 -24.86 -20.18
C ASP A 699 -7.95 -24.40 -19.09
N ILE A 700 -8.54 -23.20 -19.23
CA ILE A 700 -9.60 -22.72 -18.33
C ILE A 700 -10.80 -23.68 -18.32
N TYR A 701 -11.32 -24.06 -19.48
CA TYR A 701 -12.47 -24.98 -19.54
C TYR A 701 -12.18 -26.34 -18.88
N ASN A 702 -10.95 -26.84 -19.01
CA ASN A 702 -10.53 -28.08 -18.36
C ASN A 702 -10.41 -27.89 -16.84
N MET A 703 -9.81 -26.78 -16.41
CA MET A 703 -9.58 -26.42 -15.02
C MET A 703 -10.87 -26.20 -14.25
N ILE A 704 -11.91 -25.60 -14.86
CA ILE A 704 -13.22 -25.37 -14.22
C ILE A 704 -13.76 -26.67 -13.62
N SER A 705 -13.61 -27.80 -14.31
CA SER A 705 -14.12 -29.08 -13.82
C SER A 705 -13.38 -29.60 -12.58
N VAL A 706 -12.09 -29.28 -12.46
CA VAL A 706 -11.28 -29.60 -11.28
C VAL A 706 -11.69 -28.69 -10.13
N LEU A 707 -11.68 -27.36 -10.36
CA LEU A 707 -12.09 -26.38 -9.34
C LEU A 707 -13.48 -26.69 -8.78
N GLN A 708 -14.46 -26.98 -9.65
CA GLN A 708 -15.83 -27.28 -9.23
C GLN A 708 -15.97 -28.60 -8.46
N LYS A 709 -15.16 -29.62 -8.75
CA LYS A 709 -15.14 -30.86 -7.94
C LYS A 709 -14.70 -30.59 -6.50
N HIS A 710 -13.86 -29.57 -6.32
CA HIS A 710 -13.37 -29.09 -5.04
C HIS A 710 -14.19 -27.88 -4.51
N ASN A 711 -15.34 -27.57 -5.13
CA ASN A 711 -16.20 -26.41 -4.82
C ASN A 711 -15.48 -25.05 -4.81
N MET A 712 -14.40 -24.93 -5.58
CA MET A 712 -13.69 -23.68 -5.85
C MET A 712 -14.18 -23.03 -7.15
N GLU A 713 -13.93 -21.74 -7.29
CA GLU A 713 -14.45 -20.92 -8.38
C GLU A 713 -13.32 -20.24 -9.16
N PHE A 714 -13.58 -19.92 -10.43
CA PHE A 714 -12.71 -19.04 -11.22
C PHE A 714 -13.36 -17.65 -11.28
N TYR A 715 -12.57 -16.59 -11.17
CA TYR A 715 -13.09 -15.22 -11.27
C TYR A 715 -12.92 -14.61 -12.66
N LEU A 716 -14.01 -14.03 -13.18
CA LEU A 716 -14.00 -13.17 -14.35
C LEU A 716 -14.63 -11.83 -13.98
N PRO A 717 -14.07 -10.70 -14.46
CA PRO A 717 -14.54 -9.38 -14.10
C PRO A 717 -15.94 -9.13 -14.65
N LEU A 718 -16.87 -8.80 -13.75
CA LEU A 718 -18.21 -8.35 -14.05
C LEU A 718 -18.50 -7.03 -13.35
N GLU A 719 -19.10 -6.12 -14.11
CA GLU A 719 -19.44 -4.79 -13.64
C GLU A 719 -20.75 -4.81 -12.84
N THR A 720 -20.70 -4.24 -11.64
CA THR A 720 -21.81 -4.33 -10.66
C THR A 720 -22.76 -3.14 -10.73
N THR A 721 -22.41 -2.05 -11.41
CA THR A 721 -23.27 -0.86 -11.54
C THR A 721 -24.06 -0.85 -12.86
N ASN A 722 -25.31 -0.39 -12.81
CA ASN A 722 -26.30 -0.54 -13.89
C ASN A 722 -26.13 0.42 -15.09
N ALA A 723 -24.94 0.98 -15.33
CA ALA A 723 -24.81 2.05 -16.33
C ALA A 723 -23.41 2.23 -16.93
N ASN A 724 -22.57 1.20 -16.99
CA ASN A 724 -21.23 1.36 -17.53
C ASN A 724 -21.27 1.73 -19.01
N MET A 725 -20.56 2.82 -19.35
CA MET A 725 -20.45 3.33 -20.71
C MET A 725 -19.35 2.60 -21.49
N VAL A 726 -18.40 1.97 -20.78
CA VAL A 726 -17.32 1.16 -21.35
C VAL A 726 -17.74 -0.31 -21.44
N PRO A 727 -17.46 -1.02 -22.56
CA PRO A 727 -17.71 -2.45 -22.69
C PRO A 727 -16.98 -3.30 -21.64
N ASN A 728 -17.62 -4.41 -21.22
CA ASN A 728 -17.05 -5.32 -20.23
C ASN A 728 -15.71 -5.93 -20.69
N ALA A 729 -14.73 -6.00 -19.77
CA ALA A 729 -13.38 -6.50 -20.05
C ALA A 729 -13.34 -7.96 -20.53
N THR A 730 -14.17 -8.84 -19.96
CA THR A 730 -14.21 -10.27 -20.35
C THR A 730 -14.71 -10.43 -21.78
N TYR A 731 -15.79 -9.73 -22.14
CA TYR A 731 -16.31 -9.76 -23.51
C TYR A 731 -15.29 -9.20 -24.50
N SER A 732 -14.69 -8.05 -24.17
CA SER A 732 -13.71 -7.38 -25.03
C SER A 732 -12.50 -8.28 -25.31
N MET A 733 -12.01 -9.00 -24.28
CA MET A 733 -10.94 -9.98 -24.40
C MET A 733 -11.31 -11.12 -25.36
N LEU A 734 -12.45 -11.76 -25.16
CA LEU A 734 -12.91 -12.84 -26.04
C LEU A 734 -13.11 -12.36 -27.49
N LEU A 735 -13.62 -11.13 -27.66
CA LEU A 735 -13.84 -10.52 -28.96
C LEU A 735 -12.51 -10.31 -29.71
N TYR A 736 -11.56 -9.59 -29.09
CA TYR A 736 -10.29 -9.26 -29.72
C TYR A 736 -9.44 -10.50 -30.00
N GLN A 737 -9.33 -11.42 -29.04
CA GLN A 737 -8.55 -12.64 -29.23
C GLN A 737 -9.05 -13.53 -30.39
N ASN A 738 -10.33 -13.39 -30.78
CA ASN A 738 -10.92 -14.09 -31.92
C ASN A 738 -10.98 -13.22 -33.20
N GLY A 739 -10.28 -12.09 -33.23
CA GLY A 739 -10.18 -11.19 -34.39
C GLY A 739 -11.39 -10.28 -34.60
N GLY A 740 -12.22 -10.10 -33.58
CA GLY A 740 -13.40 -9.24 -33.62
C GLY A 740 -13.11 -7.76 -33.37
N GLN A 741 -14.13 -6.92 -33.52
CA GLN A 741 -14.07 -5.48 -33.28
C GLN A 741 -15.45 -4.95 -32.86
N PHE A 742 -15.49 -3.81 -32.16
CA PHE A 742 -16.74 -3.21 -31.68
C PHE A 742 -17.54 -2.49 -32.77
N TYR A 743 -16.83 -1.85 -33.71
CA TYR A 743 -17.43 -1.04 -34.77
C TYR A 743 -16.86 -1.41 -36.14
N SER A 744 -17.60 -1.08 -37.20
CA SER A 744 -17.25 -1.33 -38.60
C SER A 744 -17.53 -0.09 -39.45
N ASP A 745 -17.16 -0.16 -40.73
CA ASP A 745 -17.37 0.90 -41.72
C ASP A 745 -16.86 2.27 -41.23
N ASP A 746 -15.57 2.35 -40.87
CA ASP A 746 -14.93 3.56 -40.29
C ASP A 746 -15.69 4.11 -39.07
N ASP A 747 -16.00 3.22 -38.12
CA ASP A 747 -16.64 3.54 -36.84
C ASP A 747 -18.04 4.20 -36.97
N THR A 748 -18.73 3.91 -38.07
CA THR A 748 -20.07 4.46 -38.34
C THR A 748 -21.22 3.54 -37.94
N LYS A 749 -20.92 2.26 -37.63
CA LYS A 749 -21.90 1.25 -37.25
C LYS A 749 -21.29 0.25 -36.24
N SER A 750 -22.12 -0.35 -35.40
CA SER A 750 -21.72 -1.51 -34.58
C SER A 750 -21.35 -2.72 -35.45
N ALA A 751 -20.24 -3.40 -35.11
CA ALA A 751 -19.81 -4.67 -35.68
C ALA A 751 -20.20 -5.89 -34.81
N LEU A 752 -21.04 -5.66 -33.80
CA LEU A 752 -21.46 -6.71 -32.87
C LEU A 752 -22.45 -7.72 -33.51
N ASP A 753 -22.93 -7.45 -34.73
CA ASP A 753 -23.75 -8.37 -35.54
C ASP A 753 -22.93 -9.47 -36.26
N SER A 754 -21.61 -9.43 -36.16
CA SER A 754 -20.73 -10.45 -36.76
C SER A 754 -20.84 -11.81 -36.05
N GLU A 755 -20.55 -12.90 -36.78
CA GLU A 755 -20.50 -14.26 -36.20
C GLU A 755 -19.46 -14.34 -35.07
N ILE A 756 -18.31 -13.68 -35.21
CA ILE A 756 -17.26 -13.63 -34.19
C ILE A 756 -17.79 -12.98 -32.90
N SER A 757 -18.48 -11.84 -33.03
CA SER A 757 -19.04 -11.09 -31.92
C SER A 757 -20.15 -11.87 -31.20
N MET A 758 -21.01 -12.56 -31.96
CA MET A 758 -22.08 -13.42 -31.45
C MET A 758 -21.52 -14.65 -30.72
N ASP A 759 -20.47 -15.27 -31.24
CA ASP A 759 -19.82 -16.42 -30.61
C ASP A 759 -19.04 -16.01 -29.36
N ALA A 760 -18.35 -14.87 -29.37
CA ALA A 760 -17.73 -14.30 -28.18
C ALA A 760 -18.77 -14.01 -27.09
N PHE A 761 -19.91 -13.42 -27.45
CA PHE A 761 -21.00 -13.12 -26.50
C PHE A 761 -21.61 -14.40 -25.92
N LYS A 762 -21.81 -15.42 -26.77
CA LYS A 762 -22.27 -16.73 -26.34
C LYS A 762 -21.27 -17.37 -25.36
N LYS A 763 -19.97 -17.42 -25.69
CA LYS A 763 -18.93 -17.95 -24.81
C LYS A 763 -18.92 -17.22 -23.46
N TRP A 764 -18.98 -15.88 -23.48
CA TRP A 764 -19.05 -15.07 -22.28
C TRP A 764 -20.26 -15.43 -21.41
N SER A 765 -21.46 -15.48 -22.00
CA SER A 765 -22.68 -15.84 -21.27
C SER A 765 -22.64 -17.26 -20.70
N GLN A 766 -21.97 -18.21 -21.37
CA GLN A 766 -21.86 -19.60 -20.95
C GLN A 766 -21.07 -19.78 -19.65
N PHE A 767 -20.12 -18.90 -19.32
CA PHE A 767 -19.46 -18.92 -18.00
C PHE A 767 -20.48 -18.84 -16.85
N TYR A 768 -21.58 -18.12 -17.05
CA TYR A 768 -22.59 -17.90 -16.03
C TYR A 768 -23.79 -18.84 -16.19
N THR A 769 -24.25 -19.08 -17.42
CA THR A 769 -25.42 -19.94 -17.65
C THR A 769 -25.08 -21.43 -17.52
N SER A 770 -23.89 -21.83 -18.00
CA SER A 770 -23.47 -23.23 -18.08
C SER A 770 -22.48 -23.58 -16.98
N TYR A 771 -21.40 -22.82 -16.85
CA TYR A 771 -20.37 -23.05 -15.83
C TYR A 771 -20.68 -22.43 -14.47
N LYS A 772 -21.80 -21.70 -14.33
CA LYS A 772 -22.32 -21.19 -13.06
C LYS A 772 -21.35 -20.30 -12.27
N PHE A 773 -20.53 -19.52 -12.96
CA PHE A 773 -19.71 -18.50 -12.30
C PHE A 773 -20.59 -17.50 -11.55
N PRO A 774 -20.14 -16.95 -10.42
CA PRO A 774 -20.91 -15.97 -9.67
C PRO A 774 -20.99 -14.64 -10.42
N LEU A 775 -22.17 -14.02 -10.38
CA LEU A 775 -22.41 -12.71 -11.02
C LEU A 775 -21.80 -11.53 -10.24
N ILE A 776 -21.66 -11.69 -8.92
CA ILE A 776 -21.08 -10.69 -8.02
C ILE A 776 -20.11 -11.42 -7.11
N ALA A 777 -18.85 -11.00 -7.14
CA ALA A 777 -17.81 -11.51 -6.27
C ALA A 777 -16.82 -10.40 -5.91
N ASP A 778 -16.42 -10.42 -4.64
CA ASP A 778 -15.27 -9.66 -4.14
C ASP A 778 -14.04 -10.52 -4.36
N PHE A 779 -13.37 -10.31 -5.49
CA PHE A 779 -12.24 -11.14 -5.89
C PHE A 779 -11.07 -11.05 -4.93
N PRO A 780 -10.56 -9.87 -4.52
CA PRO A 780 -9.44 -9.80 -3.58
C PRO A 780 -9.66 -10.61 -2.31
N ASN A 781 -10.85 -10.50 -1.70
CA ASN A 781 -11.15 -11.26 -0.48
C ASN A 781 -11.33 -12.77 -0.73
N ARG A 782 -11.95 -13.18 -1.84
CA ARG A 782 -12.13 -14.61 -2.17
C ARG A 782 -10.83 -15.28 -2.62
N PHE A 783 -9.95 -14.53 -3.27
CA PHE A 783 -8.61 -14.95 -3.65
C PHE A 783 -7.73 -15.15 -2.41
N ARG A 784 -7.77 -14.20 -1.47
CA ARG A 784 -7.12 -14.31 -0.15
C ARG A 784 -7.53 -15.58 0.59
N THR A 785 -8.82 -15.88 0.68
CA THR A 785 -9.32 -17.09 1.35
C THR A 785 -9.16 -18.39 0.55
N GLY A 786 -8.72 -18.33 -0.71
CA GLY A 786 -8.58 -19.50 -1.59
C GLY A 786 -9.89 -20.07 -2.14
N GLU A 787 -11.01 -19.35 -2.02
CA GLU A 787 -12.28 -19.75 -2.67
C GLU A 787 -12.23 -19.57 -4.18
N MET A 788 -11.56 -18.49 -4.60
CA MET A 788 -11.26 -18.17 -5.99
C MET A 788 -9.75 -18.19 -6.17
N PRO A 789 -9.10 -19.37 -6.21
CA PRO A 789 -7.64 -19.46 -6.25
C PRO A 789 -7.05 -18.94 -7.56
N ILE A 790 -7.88 -18.68 -8.57
CA ILE A 790 -7.45 -18.16 -9.87
C ILE A 790 -8.53 -17.25 -10.46
N GLY A 791 -8.08 -16.19 -11.15
CA GLY A 791 -9.00 -15.25 -11.77
C GLY A 791 -8.32 -14.19 -12.61
N ILE A 792 -9.10 -13.55 -13.47
CA ILE A 792 -8.66 -12.40 -14.26
C ILE A 792 -9.16 -11.13 -13.59
N ALA A 793 -8.27 -10.17 -13.35
CA ALA A 793 -8.62 -8.88 -12.74
C ALA A 793 -7.71 -7.78 -13.30
N ASP A 794 -8.08 -6.53 -13.09
CA ASP A 794 -7.23 -5.38 -13.44
C ASP A 794 -5.88 -5.47 -12.70
N TYR A 795 -4.77 -5.14 -13.36
CA TYR A 795 -3.45 -5.32 -12.76
C TYR A 795 -3.25 -4.51 -11.47
N THR A 796 -4.00 -3.42 -11.26
CA THR A 796 -3.93 -2.63 -10.01
C THR A 796 -4.39 -3.44 -8.78
N THR A 797 -5.10 -4.56 -8.99
CA THR A 797 -5.41 -5.55 -7.94
C THR A 797 -4.15 -6.10 -7.26
N TYR A 798 -3.02 -6.14 -7.97
CA TYR A 798 -1.72 -6.52 -7.41
C TYR A 798 -1.37 -5.63 -6.20
N ASN A 799 -1.45 -4.30 -6.37
CA ASN A 799 -1.10 -3.35 -5.32
C ASN A 799 -1.99 -3.54 -4.08
N MET A 800 -3.27 -3.82 -4.29
CA MET A 800 -4.23 -4.11 -3.22
C MET A 800 -3.90 -5.42 -2.50
N LEU A 801 -3.62 -6.50 -3.22
CA LEU A 801 -3.30 -7.81 -2.64
C LEU A 801 -1.98 -7.78 -1.85
N THR A 802 -0.95 -7.11 -2.38
CA THR A 802 0.36 -6.97 -1.72
C THR A 802 0.24 -6.33 -0.33
N VAL A 803 -0.69 -5.39 -0.16
CA VAL A 803 -0.91 -4.70 1.12
C VAL A 803 -1.97 -5.39 2.00
N MET A 804 -3.06 -5.90 1.42
CA MET A 804 -4.20 -6.43 2.20
C MET A 804 -4.12 -7.92 2.52
N ALA A 805 -3.19 -8.66 1.91
CA ALA A 805 -3.10 -10.11 2.06
C ALA A 805 -1.65 -10.60 2.32
N PRO A 806 -0.95 -10.07 3.35
CA PRO A 806 0.43 -10.46 3.64
C PRO A 806 0.58 -11.95 3.99
N GLU A 807 -0.46 -12.59 4.53
CA GLU A 807 -0.45 -14.00 4.92
C GLU A 807 -0.35 -14.97 3.73
N ILE A 808 -0.60 -14.49 2.51
CA ILE A 808 -0.40 -15.25 1.27
C ILE A 808 0.79 -14.75 0.45
N LYS A 809 1.62 -13.84 0.99
CA LYS A 809 2.77 -13.29 0.28
C LYS A 809 3.72 -14.43 -0.15
N GLY A 810 4.12 -14.43 -1.42
CA GLY A 810 4.93 -15.50 -2.02
C GLY A 810 4.14 -16.75 -2.44
N LEU A 811 2.88 -16.90 -2.01
CA LEU A 811 1.99 -18.01 -2.38
C LEU A 811 1.12 -17.71 -3.62
N TRP A 812 1.27 -16.53 -4.23
CA TRP A 812 0.55 -16.14 -5.43
C TRP A 812 1.44 -15.34 -6.37
N GLU A 813 1.04 -15.32 -7.64
CA GLU A 813 1.67 -14.57 -8.72
C GLU A 813 0.59 -14.05 -9.68
N PHE A 814 1.00 -13.19 -10.61
CA PHE A 814 0.17 -12.78 -11.73
C PHE A 814 0.96 -12.81 -13.04
N THR A 815 0.30 -13.17 -14.14
CA THR A 815 0.90 -13.33 -15.46
C THR A 815 -0.08 -12.94 -16.57
N LEU A 816 0.30 -13.14 -17.83
CA LEU A 816 -0.55 -12.85 -18.99
C LEU A 816 -1.90 -13.56 -18.87
N VAL A 817 -2.95 -12.93 -19.40
CA VAL A 817 -4.26 -13.58 -19.48
C VAL A 817 -4.21 -14.80 -20.39
N PRO A 818 -5.03 -15.83 -20.17
CA PRO A 818 -5.18 -16.93 -21.12
C PRO A 818 -5.63 -16.40 -22.48
N GLY A 819 -5.06 -16.95 -23.55
CA GLY A 819 -5.34 -16.53 -24.91
C GLY A 819 -6.18 -17.51 -25.73
N THR A 820 -6.47 -17.11 -26.97
CA THR A 820 -7.10 -17.97 -27.97
C THR A 820 -6.02 -18.51 -28.92
N GLU A 821 -5.93 -19.83 -29.05
CA GLU A 821 -5.02 -20.46 -30.02
C GLU A 821 -5.50 -20.18 -31.45
N LEU A 822 -4.62 -19.62 -32.27
CA LEU A 822 -4.85 -19.31 -33.66
C LEU A 822 -4.51 -20.50 -34.56
N ALA A 823 -4.97 -20.45 -35.81
CA ALA A 823 -4.78 -21.54 -36.78
C ALA A 823 -3.30 -21.83 -37.11
N ASP A 824 -2.39 -20.90 -36.82
CA ASP A 824 -0.95 -21.02 -37.02
C ASP A 824 -0.20 -21.56 -35.78
N GLY A 825 -0.92 -21.87 -34.69
CA GLY A 825 -0.38 -22.38 -33.43
C GLY A 825 0.16 -21.30 -32.49
N THR A 826 0.04 -20.01 -32.84
CA THR A 826 0.30 -18.91 -31.90
C THR A 826 -0.91 -18.69 -30.99
N VAL A 827 -0.70 -18.08 -29.82
CA VAL A 827 -1.77 -17.78 -28.86
C VAL A 827 -1.96 -16.27 -28.82
N ASN A 828 -3.19 -15.81 -29.09
CA ASN A 828 -3.54 -14.40 -29.01
C ASN A 828 -4.02 -14.05 -27.58
N HIS A 829 -3.27 -13.16 -26.91
CA HIS A 829 -3.52 -12.71 -25.54
C HIS A 829 -4.15 -11.31 -25.47
N GLU A 830 -4.78 -10.84 -26.55
CA GLU A 830 -5.36 -9.50 -26.62
C GLU A 830 -6.37 -9.20 -25.50
N VAL A 831 -6.27 -7.99 -24.94
CA VAL A 831 -7.19 -7.46 -23.92
C VAL A 831 -7.54 -6.00 -24.23
N ALA A 832 -8.67 -5.52 -23.70
CA ALA A 832 -8.98 -4.09 -23.75
C ALA A 832 -8.22 -3.32 -22.64
N SER A 833 -7.76 -2.11 -22.95
CA SER A 833 -7.35 -1.15 -21.91
C SER A 833 -8.51 -0.31 -21.40
N HIS A 834 -8.34 0.17 -20.18
CA HIS A 834 -9.07 1.29 -19.61
C HIS A 834 -8.10 2.44 -19.37
N THR A 835 -8.53 3.67 -19.68
CA THR A 835 -7.67 4.86 -19.55
C THR A 835 -8.36 6.01 -18.84
N THR A 836 -7.54 6.89 -18.27
CA THR A 836 -7.93 8.26 -17.92
C THR A 836 -7.04 9.26 -18.63
N ALA A 837 -7.50 10.50 -18.82
CA ALA A 837 -6.77 11.48 -19.59
C ALA A 837 -6.95 12.93 -19.16
N VAL A 838 -5.98 13.72 -19.61
CA VAL A 838 -5.98 15.18 -19.56
C VAL A 838 -6.48 15.77 -20.88
N LEU A 839 -7.45 16.69 -20.76
CA LEU A 839 -8.20 17.31 -21.86
C LEU A 839 -7.98 18.83 -21.85
N MET A 840 -7.72 19.40 -23.02
CA MET A 840 -7.80 20.86 -23.22
C MET A 840 -9.19 21.25 -23.70
N LEU A 841 -9.79 22.24 -23.04
CA LEU A 841 -11.09 22.76 -23.45
C LEU A 841 -10.89 23.72 -24.64
N GLU A 842 -11.80 23.66 -25.62
CA GLU A 842 -11.72 24.49 -26.83
C GLU A 842 -11.76 26.00 -26.51
N ASN A 843 -12.47 26.37 -25.43
CA ASN A 843 -12.58 27.74 -24.94
C ASN A 843 -11.37 28.22 -24.12
N SER A 844 -10.29 27.43 -24.01
CA SER A 844 -9.05 27.87 -23.37
C SER A 844 -8.55 29.17 -24.01
N LYS A 845 -8.23 30.17 -23.18
CA LYS A 845 -7.79 31.49 -23.67
C LYS A 845 -6.36 31.48 -24.20
N ASN A 846 -5.55 30.52 -23.77
CA ASN A 846 -4.14 30.39 -24.12
C ASN A 846 -3.81 28.91 -24.40
N LYS A 847 -4.16 28.44 -25.61
CA LYS A 847 -4.02 27.02 -26.00
C LYS A 847 -2.57 26.53 -25.92
N GLU A 848 -1.61 27.36 -26.29
CA GLU A 848 -0.17 27.06 -26.24
C GLU A 848 0.30 26.85 -24.79
N ILE A 849 -0.16 27.68 -23.86
CA ILE A 849 0.18 27.57 -22.43
C ILE A 849 -0.47 26.32 -21.82
N SER A 850 -1.72 26.03 -22.19
CA SER A 850 -2.40 24.80 -21.81
C SER A 850 -1.68 23.56 -22.36
N TRP A 851 -1.16 23.63 -23.58
CA TRP A 851 -0.39 22.55 -24.19
C TRP A 851 0.93 22.29 -23.46
N GLU A 852 1.68 23.34 -23.12
CA GLU A 852 2.90 23.21 -22.30
C GLU A 852 2.61 22.51 -20.96
N PHE A 853 1.49 22.84 -20.31
CA PHE A 853 1.08 22.15 -19.08
C PHE A 853 0.76 20.67 -19.30
N MET A 854 0.04 20.32 -20.39
CA MET A 854 -0.28 18.92 -20.70
C MET A 854 0.97 18.11 -21.04
N LYS A 855 1.92 18.69 -21.78
CA LYS A 855 3.21 18.08 -22.08
C LYS A 855 4.03 17.84 -20.84
N TRP A 856 4.10 18.83 -19.93
CA TRP A 856 4.77 18.69 -18.66
C TRP A 856 4.13 17.60 -17.80
N TRP A 857 2.80 17.66 -17.63
CA TRP A 857 2.11 16.71 -16.77
C TRP A 857 2.34 15.26 -17.21
N THR A 858 2.37 15.01 -18.52
CA THR A 858 2.52 13.68 -19.09
C THR A 858 3.96 13.31 -19.46
N ASP A 859 4.94 14.15 -19.16
CA ASP A 859 6.35 13.82 -19.35
C ASP A 859 6.81 12.73 -18.37
N LYS A 860 7.96 12.12 -18.68
CA LYS A 860 8.49 11.00 -17.92
C LYS A 860 8.81 11.43 -16.49
N GLU A 861 9.59 12.49 -16.33
CA GLU A 861 10.12 12.94 -15.04
C GLU A 861 9.00 13.33 -14.06
N THR A 862 7.96 14.01 -14.56
CA THR A 862 6.78 14.45 -13.81
C THR A 862 5.91 13.26 -13.43
N GLN A 863 5.69 12.31 -14.33
CA GLN A 863 4.91 11.10 -14.03
C GLN A 863 5.64 10.19 -13.02
N VAL A 864 6.97 10.05 -13.13
CA VAL A 864 7.79 9.33 -12.14
C VAL A 864 7.75 10.06 -10.79
N ALA A 865 7.93 11.37 -10.77
CA ALA A 865 7.86 12.16 -9.54
C ALA A 865 6.49 12.05 -8.88
N TYR A 866 5.41 12.19 -9.65
CA TYR A 866 4.05 12.04 -9.15
C TYR A 866 3.80 10.63 -8.59
N GLY A 867 4.19 9.57 -9.32
CA GLY A 867 4.05 8.19 -8.87
C GLY A 867 4.84 7.90 -7.58
N ARG A 868 6.10 8.35 -7.48
CA ARG A 868 6.94 8.18 -6.28
C ARG A 868 6.43 8.99 -5.09
N GLU A 869 5.94 10.21 -5.30
CA GLU A 869 5.36 11.02 -4.22
C GLU A 869 4.02 10.42 -3.74
N MET A 870 3.22 9.85 -4.64
CA MET A 870 1.98 9.14 -4.30
C MET A 870 2.26 7.87 -3.48
N GLU A 871 3.20 7.04 -3.93
CA GLU A 871 3.63 5.83 -3.21
C GLU A 871 4.34 6.18 -1.90
N GLY A 872 5.16 7.22 -1.88
CA GLY A 872 5.79 7.75 -0.67
C GLY A 872 4.81 8.36 0.33
N LEU A 873 3.63 8.80 -0.12
CA LEU A 873 2.57 9.33 0.75
C LEU A 873 1.63 8.24 1.28
N MET A 874 1.23 7.30 0.43
CA MET A 874 0.13 6.38 0.68
C MET A 874 0.56 4.90 0.71
N GLY A 875 1.84 4.61 0.53
CA GLY A 875 2.42 3.27 0.44
C GLY A 875 2.23 2.60 -0.92
N GLU A 876 2.72 1.36 -1.04
CA GLU A 876 2.73 0.57 -2.29
C GLU A 876 1.33 0.38 -2.91
N ALA A 877 0.26 0.40 -2.09
CA ALA A 877 -1.13 0.32 -2.58
C ALA A 877 -1.51 1.47 -3.54
N ALA A 878 -0.83 2.62 -3.43
CA ALA A 878 -1.09 3.80 -4.24
C ALA A 878 -0.17 3.93 -5.46
N ARG A 879 0.59 2.87 -5.79
CA ARG A 879 1.47 2.87 -6.96
C ARG A 879 0.69 3.25 -8.22
N TYR A 880 1.22 4.26 -8.90
CA TYR A 880 0.48 4.98 -9.93
C TYR A 880 0.50 4.25 -11.28
N PRO A 881 -0.67 3.92 -11.88
CA PRO A 881 -0.76 3.18 -13.14
C PRO A 881 -0.57 4.09 -14.37
N THR A 882 0.59 4.76 -14.47
CA THR A 882 0.86 5.74 -15.56
C THR A 882 0.75 5.12 -16.95
N ALA A 883 0.20 5.87 -17.90
CA ALA A 883 0.16 5.49 -19.31
C ALA A 883 1.49 5.77 -20.05
N ASN A 884 2.39 6.55 -19.45
CA ASN A 884 3.70 6.85 -20.03
C ASN A 884 4.62 5.62 -19.90
N ILE A 885 5.09 5.11 -21.05
CA ILE A 885 5.83 3.84 -21.14
C ILE A 885 7.15 3.90 -20.37
N GLU A 886 7.90 4.99 -20.51
CA GLU A 886 9.19 5.17 -19.85
C GLU A 886 9.02 5.43 -18.35
N ALA A 887 7.97 6.15 -17.95
CA ALA A 887 7.68 6.39 -16.55
C ALA A 887 7.32 5.09 -15.82
N LEU A 888 6.53 4.20 -16.43
CA LEU A 888 6.17 2.92 -15.80
C LEU A 888 7.40 2.05 -15.51
N GLU A 889 8.41 2.09 -16.40
CA GLU A 889 9.67 1.37 -16.21
C GLU A 889 10.47 1.86 -14.99
N GLU A 890 10.37 3.15 -14.67
CA GLU A 890 11.10 3.77 -13.54
C GLU A 890 10.32 3.78 -12.22
N LEU A 891 9.08 3.29 -12.22
CA LEU A 891 8.32 3.04 -11.01
C LEU A 891 8.79 1.75 -10.30
N PRO A 892 8.62 1.66 -8.98
CA PRO A 892 9.28 0.63 -8.16
C PRO A 892 8.59 -0.74 -8.17
N TRP A 893 8.36 -1.29 -9.36
CA TRP A 893 7.90 -2.65 -9.53
C TRP A 893 9.04 -3.65 -9.26
N PRO A 894 8.77 -4.79 -8.58
CA PRO A 894 9.65 -5.94 -8.66
C PRO A 894 9.85 -6.33 -10.13
N ILE A 895 11.07 -6.76 -10.46
CA ILE A 895 11.50 -6.89 -11.85
C ILE A 895 10.68 -7.93 -12.62
N GLU A 896 10.38 -9.06 -11.97
CA GLU A 896 9.53 -10.11 -12.54
C GLU A 896 8.12 -9.60 -12.84
N ASP A 897 7.52 -8.87 -11.90
CA ASP A 897 6.18 -8.30 -12.03
C ASP A 897 6.10 -7.27 -13.16
N TYR A 898 7.11 -6.39 -13.27
CA TYR A 898 7.22 -5.45 -14.39
C TYR A 898 7.31 -6.18 -15.74
N ASN A 899 8.09 -7.25 -15.84
CA ASN A 899 8.22 -8.01 -17.08
C ASN A 899 6.89 -8.67 -17.50
N ASN A 900 6.11 -9.16 -16.54
CA ASN A 900 4.77 -9.70 -16.79
C ASN A 900 3.81 -8.61 -17.28
N LEU A 901 3.84 -7.42 -16.67
CA LEU A 901 3.08 -6.25 -17.11
C LEU A 901 3.47 -5.81 -18.53
N GLU A 902 4.77 -5.64 -18.79
CA GLU A 902 5.30 -5.23 -20.09
C GLU A 902 4.94 -6.22 -21.20
N SER A 903 4.98 -7.52 -20.89
CA SER A 903 4.60 -8.60 -21.79
C SER A 903 3.11 -8.56 -22.13
N GLN A 904 2.22 -8.40 -21.14
CA GLN A 904 0.79 -8.24 -21.39
C GLN A 904 0.48 -6.93 -22.13
N TRP A 905 1.18 -5.83 -21.81
CA TRP A 905 0.91 -4.50 -22.38
C TRP A 905 1.09 -4.46 -23.90
N LYS A 906 1.96 -5.33 -24.45
CA LYS A 906 2.12 -5.53 -25.91
C LYS A 906 0.86 -6.08 -26.59
N TRP A 907 -0.03 -6.73 -25.84
CA TRP A 907 -1.29 -7.30 -26.31
C TRP A 907 -2.51 -6.42 -25.98
N VAL A 908 -2.31 -5.25 -25.39
CA VAL A 908 -3.42 -4.37 -25.00
C VAL A 908 -3.90 -3.58 -26.20
N ARG A 909 -5.23 -3.46 -26.35
CA ARG A 909 -5.89 -2.69 -27.41
C ARG A 909 -6.89 -1.69 -26.81
N GLY A 910 -6.88 -0.46 -27.31
CA GLY A 910 -7.87 0.55 -26.90
C GLY A 910 -9.22 0.30 -27.54
N ILE A 911 -10.29 0.71 -26.86
CA ILE A 911 -11.65 0.68 -27.42
C ILE A 911 -11.91 2.05 -28.06
N PRO A 912 -12.16 2.14 -29.37
CA PRO A 912 -12.44 3.41 -30.02
C PRO A 912 -13.75 4.01 -29.50
N GLN A 913 -13.78 5.33 -29.34
CA GLN A 913 -14.97 6.08 -28.94
C GLN A 913 -15.68 6.67 -30.16
N VAL A 914 -16.98 6.42 -30.28
CA VAL A 914 -17.78 6.83 -31.45
C VAL A 914 -19.01 7.63 -31.01
N PRO A 915 -19.63 8.45 -31.90
CA PRO A 915 -20.87 9.12 -31.57
C PRO A 915 -21.95 8.11 -31.22
N GLY A 916 -22.49 8.17 -30.00
CA GLY A 916 -23.44 7.17 -29.50
C GLY A 916 -22.79 5.94 -28.85
N GLY A 917 -21.46 5.81 -28.85
CA GLY A 917 -20.72 4.65 -28.34
C GLY A 917 -20.95 4.33 -26.86
N TYR A 918 -21.32 5.34 -26.06
CA TYR A 918 -21.72 5.16 -24.66
C TYR A 918 -22.94 4.23 -24.45
N PHE A 919 -23.72 3.99 -25.50
CA PHE A 919 -24.79 2.99 -25.50
C PHE A 919 -24.27 1.56 -25.67
N THR A 920 -23.11 1.36 -26.30
CA THR A 920 -22.56 0.04 -26.64
C THR A 920 -22.31 -0.79 -25.39
N GLY A 921 -21.50 -0.30 -24.44
CA GLY A 921 -21.20 -1.03 -23.19
C GLY A 921 -22.46 -1.31 -22.38
N ARG A 922 -23.31 -0.30 -22.20
CA ARG A 922 -24.58 -0.41 -21.48
C ARG A 922 -25.52 -1.47 -22.07
N HIS A 923 -25.67 -1.49 -23.39
CA HIS A 923 -26.60 -2.41 -24.05
C HIS A 923 -26.02 -3.82 -24.24
N LEU A 924 -24.70 -3.95 -24.31
CA LEU A 924 -24.02 -5.24 -24.17
C LEU A 924 -24.31 -5.86 -22.79
N ASP A 925 -24.21 -5.09 -21.71
CA ASP A 925 -24.55 -5.55 -20.36
C ASP A 925 -26.05 -5.87 -20.21
N ASN A 926 -26.93 -5.06 -20.80
CA ASN A 926 -28.36 -5.34 -20.81
C ASN A 926 -28.68 -6.64 -21.56
N ALA A 927 -28.02 -6.91 -22.70
CA ALA A 927 -28.13 -8.15 -23.43
C ALA A 927 -27.67 -9.32 -22.56
N PHE A 928 -26.49 -9.21 -21.95
CA PHE A 928 -25.93 -10.23 -21.08
C PHE A 928 -26.86 -10.56 -19.92
N ARG A 929 -27.42 -9.54 -19.27
CA ARG A 929 -28.39 -9.69 -18.17
C ARG A 929 -29.68 -10.37 -18.61
N LYS A 930 -30.19 -10.11 -19.81
CA LYS A 930 -31.34 -10.86 -20.35
C LYS A 930 -31.02 -12.35 -20.49
N VAL A 931 -29.83 -12.68 -20.98
CA VAL A 931 -29.41 -14.09 -21.12
C VAL A 931 -29.29 -14.75 -19.75
N VAL A 932 -28.55 -14.14 -18.82
CA VAL A 932 -28.25 -14.78 -17.54
C VAL A 932 -29.45 -14.79 -16.59
N ASN A 933 -30.23 -13.71 -16.54
CA ASN A 933 -31.35 -13.59 -15.59
C ASN A 933 -32.70 -14.05 -16.18
N ALA A 934 -32.93 -13.83 -17.48
CA ALA A 934 -34.20 -14.16 -18.14
C ALA A 934 -34.11 -15.41 -19.04
N SER A 935 -32.95 -16.06 -19.12
CA SER A 935 -32.71 -17.27 -19.94
C SER A 935 -33.03 -17.07 -21.42
N GLU A 936 -32.87 -15.85 -21.93
CA GLU A 936 -33.05 -15.53 -23.34
C GLU A 936 -31.93 -16.12 -24.19
N ASN A 937 -32.20 -16.40 -25.47
CA ASN A 937 -31.17 -16.89 -26.38
C ASN A 937 -30.07 -15.81 -26.55
N PRO A 938 -28.77 -16.14 -26.38
CA PRO A 938 -27.70 -15.15 -26.48
C PRO A 938 -27.68 -14.37 -27.80
N ARG A 939 -27.97 -15.05 -28.91
CA ARG A 939 -27.96 -14.43 -30.23
C ARG A 939 -29.16 -13.49 -30.42
N GLU A 940 -30.34 -13.88 -29.94
CA GLU A 940 -31.53 -13.02 -29.98
C GLU A 940 -31.36 -11.79 -29.08
N ALA A 941 -30.91 -11.99 -27.84
CA ALA A 941 -30.74 -10.92 -26.88
C ALA A 941 -29.73 -9.85 -27.36
N LEU A 942 -28.59 -10.27 -27.92
CA LEU A 942 -27.62 -9.35 -28.48
C LEU A 942 -28.14 -8.69 -29.75
N SER A 943 -28.81 -9.42 -30.65
CA SER A 943 -29.39 -8.87 -31.89
C SER A 943 -30.40 -7.76 -31.60
N ASP A 944 -31.28 -7.95 -30.61
CA ASP A 944 -32.25 -6.95 -30.17
C ASP A 944 -31.55 -5.65 -29.74
N TYR A 945 -30.48 -5.78 -28.94
CA TYR A 945 -29.77 -4.62 -28.40
C TYR A 945 -28.84 -3.94 -29.40
N ILE A 946 -28.35 -4.65 -30.41
CA ILE A 946 -27.61 -4.06 -31.54
C ILE A 946 -28.48 -3.05 -32.30
N LEU A 947 -29.79 -3.26 -32.40
CA LEU A 947 -30.70 -2.29 -33.00
C LEU A 947 -30.67 -0.95 -32.25
N TYR A 948 -30.79 -1.00 -30.92
CA TYR A 948 -30.71 0.21 -30.08
C TYR A 948 -29.33 0.90 -30.17
N ILE A 949 -28.25 0.13 -30.22
CA ILE A 949 -26.89 0.67 -30.37
C ILE A 949 -26.76 1.40 -31.71
N ASN A 950 -27.16 0.75 -32.82
CA ASN A 950 -27.09 1.36 -34.15
C ASN A 950 -28.02 2.56 -34.30
N ASP A 951 -29.23 2.50 -33.74
CA ASP A 951 -30.19 3.62 -33.76
C ASP A 951 -29.60 4.84 -33.03
N GLU A 952 -28.98 4.64 -31.85
CA GLU A 952 -28.34 5.73 -31.11
C GLU A 952 -27.12 6.30 -31.86
N ILE A 953 -26.28 5.45 -32.44
CA ILE A 953 -25.17 5.88 -33.29
C ILE A 953 -25.71 6.72 -34.47
N GLU A 954 -26.76 6.27 -35.15
CA GLU A 954 -27.37 7.01 -36.26
C GLU A 954 -27.96 8.35 -35.78
N ILE A 955 -28.66 8.37 -34.64
CA ILE A 955 -29.22 9.60 -34.04
C ILE A 955 -28.11 10.60 -33.74
N LYS A 956 -27.04 10.17 -33.08
CA LYS A 956 -25.93 11.06 -32.71
C LYS A 956 -25.15 11.54 -33.91
N ARG A 957 -24.92 10.67 -34.91
CA ARG A 957 -24.29 11.10 -36.16
C ARG A 957 -25.13 12.12 -36.91
N LYS A 958 -26.47 11.99 -36.91
CA LYS A 958 -27.38 13.03 -37.44
C LYS A 958 -27.34 14.32 -36.62
N GLU A 959 -27.34 14.22 -35.29
CA GLU A 959 -27.26 15.37 -34.37
C GLU A 959 -26.01 16.22 -34.64
N PHE A 960 -24.88 15.55 -34.91
CA PHE A 960 -23.59 16.19 -35.17
C PHE A 960 -23.25 16.37 -36.66
N ASN A 961 -24.21 16.18 -37.58
CA ASN A 961 -24.03 16.33 -39.03
C ASN A 961 -22.89 15.47 -39.64
N LEU A 962 -22.67 14.27 -39.11
CA LEU A 962 -21.66 13.32 -39.58
C LEU A 962 -22.25 12.36 -40.65
N PRO A 963 -21.42 11.76 -41.52
CA PRO A 963 -21.89 10.75 -42.48
C PRO A 963 -22.57 9.59 -41.77
N TYR A 964 -23.76 9.16 -42.20
CA TYR A 964 -24.47 8.02 -41.62
C TYR A 964 -25.09 7.17 -42.73
N GLN A 965 -25.24 5.86 -42.49
CA GLN A 965 -25.95 4.99 -43.42
C GLN A 965 -27.46 5.17 -43.22
N SER A 966 -28.16 5.71 -44.22
CA SER A 966 -29.63 5.75 -44.18
C SER A 966 -30.17 4.33 -44.28
N GLY A 967 -30.78 3.82 -43.21
CA GLY A 967 -31.42 2.52 -43.21
C GLY A 967 -32.38 2.36 -44.40
N VAL A 968 -32.24 1.25 -45.13
CA VAL A 968 -33.22 0.78 -46.09
C VAL A 968 -34.55 0.66 -45.34
N LYS A 969 -35.51 1.53 -45.67
CA LYS A 969 -36.91 1.30 -45.32
C LYS A 969 -37.28 -0.07 -45.89
N ALA A 970 -37.67 -0.99 -45.02
CA ALA A 970 -38.47 -2.13 -45.42
C ALA A 970 -39.79 -1.57 -45.97
N ASP A 971 -39.82 -1.28 -47.27
CA ASP A 971 -41.06 -1.03 -47.98
C ASP A 971 -41.83 -2.34 -47.99
N ALA A 972 -42.87 -2.38 -47.16
CA ALA A 972 -43.88 -3.41 -47.20
C ALA A 972 -44.53 -3.45 -48.59
N ASN A 973 -44.41 -4.61 -49.25
CA ASN A 973 -45.42 -5.18 -50.15
C ASN A 973 -45.36 -6.69 -50.09
#